data_AF-S9UTV0-F1
#
_entry.id   AF-S9UTV0-F1
#
_cell.length_a   1.000
_cell.length_b   1.000
_cell.length_c   1.000
_cell.angle_alpha   90.00
_cell.angle_beta   90.00
_cell.angle_gamma   90.00
#
_symmetry.space_group_name_H-M   'P 1'
#
loop_
_entity.id
_entity.type
_entity.pdbx_description
1 polymer ?
#
loop_
_entity_poly.entity_id
_entity_poly.type
_entity_poly.pdbx_seq_one_letter_code
_entity_poly.pdbx_strand_id
1 'polypeptide(L)'
;MYVYILSLSLFLFFLSFLLLLAQHHREIKVYTPRGGMATVSPSLIHVVGSAGDDVKDSVRTALDLEAAALHLQRPLVLCVDAEDTIQTAPVAKPYHVRYTWTAESTLEEVVDAVRVHLRGGDDEVVAGRFASTRGASERSNFLSVLRDGLGKDGGLYIPKELPTLPRSQLRHFCKSRHLSYIDGAQIVIEQLIDRSMTPAMLYPLLLRAYDQDRWSGKQDVCPVTPLYGRPADAGAAAEKWAADVSVMELFHGPTAAFKDFALQLFPQYFNTATEEEYKEAHAADPAVQRDRYIILAATSGDTGVAAISGFVNAGGKTKTMILYPMDGVSPVQRLQMLTYDDGASVRVYGVNNSNFDFCQRTVKTVFSDATLCRELLAHDPPLKLSSANSINWGRLAPQVVYYFWSYRHHVQHPPAGWHFGDPIDVVVPCGNFGNILAGYVAKLMGVPIRKLIVASNCNDVLYEFVRTGVYDIRTRALAVTASPSIDILKASNVERFLYLLSDGDAPMVADCMERLEQEGHFEITAAMKARMQACFWAGRCDEADCAETIKAVYEASGRTRLLDPHTAVAVFVARQFRETEQLKEVLERGAPVPPLVVASTAHWAKFPEPVLQAIRGERMDLSETSAEPTEAIRVVRRLYDAIVTEHTPVHPALAAMLVQAETQAKPPRAVDAEVPLIQKELEEFAMA
;
A
#
# COMPACT_ATOMS: atom_id res chain seq x y z
N MET A 1 6.79 -49.09 16.88
CA MET A 1 7.47 -49.80 15.78
C MET A 1 6.62 -49.86 14.51
N TYR A 2 5.32 -50.19 14.57
CA TYR A 2 4.42 -50.21 13.39
C TYR A 2 4.14 -48.82 12.75
N VAL A 3 4.14 -47.73 13.53
CA VAL A 3 3.92 -46.36 13.01
C VAL A 3 5.11 -45.83 12.21
N TYR A 4 6.34 -46.22 12.59
CA TYR A 4 7.56 -45.85 11.86
C TYR A 4 7.66 -46.58 10.51
N ILE A 5 7.25 -47.85 10.46
CA ILE A 5 7.27 -48.66 9.23
C ILE A 5 6.24 -48.13 8.21
N LEU A 6 5.07 -47.65 8.66
CA LEU A 6 4.09 -47.01 7.77
C LEU A 6 4.59 -45.69 7.18
N SER A 7 5.26 -44.85 7.99
CA SER A 7 5.81 -43.56 7.54
C SER A 7 6.96 -43.71 6.53
N LEU A 8 7.83 -44.71 6.75
CA LEU A 8 8.94 -45.01 5.84
C LEU A 8 8.44 -45.62 4.53
N SER A 9 7.38 -46.45 4.59
CA SER A 9 6.75 -47.03 3.41
C SER A 9 6.01 -45.97 2.58
N LEU A 10 5.33 -45.02 3.21
CA LEU A 10 4.70 -43.89 2.51
C LEU A 10 5.74 -42.95 1.88
N PHE A 11 6.84 -42.67 2.58
CA PHE A 11 7.92 -41.83 2.08
C PHE A 11 8.68 -42.51 0.93
N LEU A 12 8.95 -43.81 1.00
CA LEU A 12 9.54 -44.59 -0.08
C LEU A 12 8.58 -44.74 -1.27
N PHE A 13 7.27 -44.79 -1.05
CA PHE A 13 6.28 -44.76 -2.12
C PHE A 13 6.21 -43.39 -2.79
N PHE A 14 6.29 -42.30 -2.03
CA PHE A 14 6.32 -40.93 -2.55
C PHE A 14 7.63 -40.63 -3.30
N LEU A 15 8.76 -41.12 -2.80
CA LEU A 15 10.06 -41.01 -3.47
C LEU A 15 10.13 -41.90 -4.71
N SER A 16 9.52 -43.09 -4.68
CA SER A 16 9.40 -43.96 -5.87
C SER A 16 8.43 -43.38 -6.90
N PHE A 17 7.40 -42.66 -6.48
CA PHE A 17 6.47 -41.93 -7.36
C PHE A 17 7.12 -40.68 -7.97
N LEU A 18 7.94 -39.94 -7.19
CA LEU A 18 8.77 -38.83 -7.67
C LEU A 18 9.91 -39.32 -8.58
N LEU A 19 10.52 -40.47 -8.29
CA LEU A 19 11.50 -41.12 -9.16
C LEU A 19 10.84 -41.73 -10.40
N LEU A 20 9.59 -42.20 -10.33
CA LEU A 20 8.82 -42.58 -11.52
C LEU A 20 8.47 -41.35 -12.38
N LEU A 21 8.11 -40.22 -11.75
CA LEU A 21 7.89 -38.94 -12.44
C LEU A 21 9.20 -38.38 -13.05
N ALA A 22 10.34 -38.58 -12.38
CA ALA A 22 11.65 -38.18 -12.87
C ALA A 22 12.24 -39.16 -13.92
N GLN A 23 11.87 -40.45 -13.89
CA GLN A 23 12.30 -41.48 -14.86
C GLN A 23 11.33 -41.72 -16.02
N HIS A 24 10.18 -41.04 -16.06
CA HIS A 24 9.28 -41.01 -17.21
C HIS A 24 9.30 -39.67 -17.96
N HIS A 25 10.51 -39.18 -18.24
CA HIS A 25 10.81 -38.53 -19.52
C HIS A 25 10.85 -39.56 -20.66
N ARG A 26 9.78 -40.34 -20.87
CA ARG A 26 9.65 -41.19 -22.05
C ARG A 26 8.85 -40.44 -23.10
N GLU A 27 9.53 -40.07 -24.18
CA GLU A 27 8.92 -39.63 -25.43
C GLU A 27 7.78 -40.58 -25.82
N ILE A 28 6.54 -40.07 -25.89
CA ILE A 28 5.43 -40.81 -26.47
C ILE A 28 5.56 -40.71 -27.99
N LYS A 29 5.96 -41.80 -28.62
CA LYS A 29 6.02 -41.91 -30.09
C LYS A 29 4.62 -42.27 -30.60
N VAL A 30 3.94 -41.33 -31.24
CA VAL A 30 2.67 -41.58 -31.93
C VAL A 30 2.94 -41.77 -33.41
N TYR A 31 2.48 -42.88 -33.98
CA TYR A 31 2.58 -43.16 -35.41
C TYR A 31 1.46 -42.41 -36.15
N THR A 32 1.85 -41.51 -37.05
CA THR A 32 0.89 -40.92 -37.99
C THR A 32 0.66 -41.85 -39.19
N PRO A 33 -0.51 -41.81 -39.86
CA PRO A 33 -0.82 -42.63 -41.04
C PRO A 33 0.12 -42.41 -42.25
N ARG A 34 1.07 -41.47 -42.16
CA ARG A 34 2.05 -41.13 -43.19
C ARG A 34 3.51 -41.27 -42.73
N GLY A 35 3.79 -42.09 -41.72
CA GLY A 35 5.14 -42.61 -41.48
C GLY A 35 6.19 -41.61 -40.95
N GLY A 36 5.78 -40.49 -40.36
CA GLY A 36 6.70 -39.57 -39.66
C GLY A 36 6.64 -39.77 -38.14
N MET A 37 7.80 -39.89 -37.50
CA MET A 37 7.95 -39.84 -36.03
C MET A 37 7.78 -38.39 -35.56
N ALA A 38 6.71 -38.10 -34.80
CA ALA A 38 6.58 -36.85 -34.07
C ALA A 38 6.84 -37.13 -32.58
N THR A 39 7.85 -36.47 -32.01
CA THR A 39 8.10 -36.42 -30.56
C THR A 39 7.14 -35.41 -29.93
N VAL A 40 6.17 -35.88 -29.14
CA VAL A 40 5.31 -34.99 -28.34
C VAL A 40 6.02 -34.75 -27.01
N SER A 41 6.65 -33.58 -26.86
CA SER A 41 7.14 -33.13 -25.56
C SER A 41 5.94 -32.96 -24.62
N PRO A 42 6.03 -33.37 -23.34
CA PRO A 42 4.97 -33.12 -22.37
C PRO A 42 4.72 -31.61 -22.25
N SER A 43 3.44 -31.20 -22.25
CA SER A 43 3.05 -29.79 -22.11
C SER A 43 3.61 -29.22 -20.81
N LEU A 44 4.22 -28.03 -20.90
CA LEU A 44 4.65 -27.23 -19.75
C LEU A 44 3.50 -26.43 -19.14
N ILE A 45 2.30 -26.46 -19.75
CA ILE A 45 1.12 -25.75 -19.27
C ILE A 45 0.20 -26.73 -18.53
N HIS A 46 -0.03 -26.45 -17.26
CA HIS A 46 -0.99 -27.18 -16.43
C HIS A 46 -2.16 -26.25 -16.09
N VAL A 47 -3.37 -26.65 -16.49
CA VAL A 47 -4.59 -25.92 -16.16
C VAL A 47 -5.34 -26.65 -15.05
N VAL A 48 -5.51 -25.97 -13.91
CA VAL A 48 -6.24 -26.45 -12.72
C VAL A 48 -7.42 -25.52 -12.43
N GLY A 49 -8.18 -25.79 -11.38
CA GLY A 49 -9.30 -24.93 -10.93
C GLY A 49 -10.66 -25.58 -11.06
N SER A 50 -11.71 -24.79 -10.86
CA SER A 50 -13.10 -25.25 -10.84
C SER A 50 -13.83 -25.22 -12.19
N ALA A 51 -13.24 -24.62 -13.23
CA ALA A 51 -13.86 -24.58 -14.56
C ALA A 51 -14.04 -25.99 -15.17
N GLY A 52 -14.99 -26.10 -16.11
CA GLY A 52 -15.26 -27.32 -16.86
C GLY A 52 -14.04 -27.84 -17.62
N ASP A 53 -13.95 -29.15 -17.81
CA ASP A 53 -12.81 -29.78 -18.48
C ASP A 53 -12.65 -29.30 -19.94
N ASP A 54 -13.76 -29.02 -20.62
CA ASP A 54 -13.81 -28.44 -21.97
C ASP A 54 -13.16 -27.05 -22.04
N VAL A 55 -13.46 -26.18 -21.06
CA VAL A 55 -12.85 -24.86 -20.94
C VAL A 55 -11.36 -24.99 -20.65
N LYS A 56 -10.98 -25.83 -19.68
CA LYS A 56 -9.58 -26.00 -19.29
C LYS A 56 -8.75 -26.59 -20.43
N ASP A 57 -9.29 -27.55 -21.18
CA ASP A 57 -8.61 -28.14 -22.35
C ASP A 57 -8.45 -27.13 -23.49
N SER A 58 -9.45 -26.28 -23.72
CA SER A 58 -9.38 -25.19 -24.71
C SER A 58 -8.34 -24.14 -24.33
N VAL A 59 -8.33 -23.72 -23.07
CA VAL A 59 -7.33 -22.79 -22.53
C VAL A 59 -5.92 -23.38 -22.61
N ARG A 60 -5.74 -24.64 -22.20
CA ARG A 60 -4.43 -25.33 -22.31
C ARG A 60 -3.93 -25.34 -23.75
N THR A 61 -4.80 -25.71 -24.69
CA THR A 61 -4.46 -25.78 -26.12
C THR A 61 -4.03 -24.41 -26.66
N ALA A 62 -4.74 -23.33 -26.30
CA ALA A 62 -4.38 -21.97 -26.72
C ALA A 62 -3.03 -21.53 -26.13
N LEU A 63 -2.78 -21.83 -24.85
CA LEU A 63 -1.53 -21.48 -24.17
C LEU A 63 -0.34 -22.31 -24.63
N ASP A 64 -0.53 -23.58 -24.98
CA ASP A 64 0.55 -24.42 -25.53
C ASP A 64 1.11 -23.85 -26.84
N LEU A 65 0.25 -23.30 -27.70
CA LEU A 65 0.65 -22.62 -28.94
C LEU A 65 1.48 -21.37 -28.65
N GLU A 66 1.00 -20.52 -27.73
CA GLU A 66 1.70 -19.28 -27.34
C GLU A 66 3.01 -19.58 -26.61
N ALA A 67 3.03 -20.57 -25.70
CA ALA A 67 4.20 -20.99 -24.95
C ALA A 67 5.30 -21.54 -25.88
N ALA A 68 4.93 -22.28 -26.92
CA ALA A 68 5.86 -22.74 -27.95
C ALA A 68 6.47 -21.55 -28.73
N ALA A 69 5.65 -20.54 -29.06
CA ALA A 69 6.11 -19.34 -29.75
C ALA A 69 7.04 -18.46 -28.88
N LEU A 70 6.81 -18.42 -27.56
CA LEU A 70 7.59 -17.65 -26.60
C LEU A 70 8.74 -18.44 -25.95
N HIS A 71 8.96 -19.69 -26.39
CA HIS A 71 10.01 -20.58 -25.90
C HIS A 71 9.99 -20.79 -24.37
N LEU A 72 8.81 -21.03 -23.80
CA LEU A 72 8.67 -21.29 -22.36
C LEU A 72 9.59 -22.43 -21.90
N GLN A 73 10.38 -22.18 -20.85
CA GLN A 73 11.37 -23.15 -20.35
C GLN A 73 10.93 -23.88 -19.07
N ARG A 74 9.91 -23.37 -18.36
CA ARG A 74 9.46 -23.91 -17.07
C ARG A 74 7.97 -24.20 -17.05
N PRO A 75 7.51 -25.17 -16.23
CA PRO A 75 6.09 -25.38 -16.01
C PRO A 75 5.38 -24.12 -15.52
N LEU A 76 4.22 -23.87 -16.10
CA LEU A 76 3.25 -22.88 -15.66
C LEU A 76 1.98 -23.61 -15.20
N VAL A 77 1.44 -23.16 -14.07
CA VAL A 77 0.20 -23.69 -13.51
C VAL A 77 -0.79 -22.53 -13.49
N LEU A 78 -1.79 -22.60 -14.36
CA LEU A 78 -2.88 -21.63 -14.45
C LEU A 78 -4.09 -22.19 -13.71
N CYS A 79 -4.59 -21.46 -12.72
CA CYS A 79 -5.86 -21.78 -12.08
C CYS A 79 -7.00 -21.06 -12.82
N VAL A 80 -7.85 -21.82 -13.50
CA VAL A 80 -9.06 -21.32 -14.16
C VAL A 80 -10.27 -21.74 -13.33
N ASP A 81 -10.85 -20.77 -12.62
CA ASP A 81 -12.07 -20.97 -11.83
C ASP A 81 -13.29 -20.44 -12.61
N ALA A 82 -14.43 -21.13 -12.51
CA ALA A 82 -15.70 -20.62 -13.04
C ALA A 82 -16.29 -19.54 -12.12
N GLU A 83 -16.90 -18.50 -12.69
CA GLU A 83 -17.39 -17.34 -11.94
C GLU A 83 -18.43 -17.65 -10.84
N ASP A 84 -19.23 -18.70 -11.00
CA ASP A 84 -20.29 -19.10 -10.06
C ASP A 84 -19.82 -20.12 -9.01
N THR A 85 -18.52 -20.32 -8.87
CA THR A 85 -17.94 -21.30 -7.95
C THR A 85 -17.13 -20.64 -6.84
N ILE A 86 -16.95 -21.36 -5.73
CA ILE A 86 -16.00 -20.94 -4.68
C ILE A 86 -14.60 -20.93 -5.30
N GLN A 87 -13.92 -19.80 -5.17
CA GLN A 87 -12.56 -19.64 -5.68
C GLN A 87 -11.61 -20.67 -5.08
N THR A 88 -10.75 -21.23 -5.93
CA THR A 88 -9.78 -22.24 -5.51
C THR A 88 -8.77 -21.62 -4.55
N ALA A 89 -8.73 -22.09 -3.30
CA ALA A 89 -7.78 -21.59 -2.33
C ALA A 89 -6.32 -21.88 -2.77
N PRO A 90 -5.42 -20.87 -2.81
CA PRO A 90 -4.05 -21.04 -3.29
C PRO A 90 -3.24 -22.10 -2.52
N VAL A 91 -3.54 -22.26 -1.23
CA VAL A 91 -2.88 -23.24 -0.35
C VAL A 91 -3.36 -24.68 -0.64
N ALA A 92 -4.60 -24.85 -1.11
CA ALA A 92 -5.18 -26.16 -1.39
C ALA A 92 -4.77 -26.68 -2.77
N LYS A 93 -4.67 -25.80 -3.76
CA LYS A 93 -4.15 -26.11 -5.10
C LYS A 93 -3.17 -25.00 -5.51
N PRO A 94 -1.86 -25.21 -5.33
CA PRO A 94 -0.85 -24.24 -5.74
C PRO A 94 -0.93 -23.94 -7.24
N TYR A 95 -0.85 -22.65 -7.58
CA TYR A 95 -0.82 -22.16 -8.95
C TYR A 95 0.13 -20.96 -9.05
N HIS A 96 0.45 -20.58 -10.29
CA HIS A 96 1.29 -19.41 -10.58
C HIS A 96 0.47 -18.19 -10.97
N VAL A 97 -0.62 -18.41 -11.72
CA VAL A 97 -1.51 -17.36 -12.22
C VAL A 97 -2.94 -17.84 -12.03
N ARG A 98 -3.86 -16.92 -11.75
CA ARG A 98 -5.30 -17.17 -11.72
C ARG A 98 -6.00 -16.45 -12.87
N TYR A 99 -7.04 -17.08 -13.38
CA TYR A 99 -8.03 -16.48 -14.25
C TYR A 99 -9.43 -16.95 -13.86
N THR A 100 -10.41 -16.04 -13.76
CA THR A 100 -11.81 -16.43 -13.56
C THR A 100 -12.54 -16.48 -14.90
N TRP A 101 -12.96 -17.66 -15.33
CA TRP A 101 -13.75 -17.83 -16.55
C TRP A 101 -15.19 -17.33 -16.33
N THR A 102 -15.59 -16.34 -17.12
CA THR A 102 -16.93 -15.75 -17.12
C THR A 102 -17.60 -15.96 -18.48
N ALA A 103 -18.91 -15.68 -18.57
CA ALA A 103 -19.60 -15.64 -19.86
C ALA A 103 -19.05 -14.60 -20.86
N GLU A 104 -18.30 -13.60 -20.39
CA GLU A 104 -17.66 -12.56 -21.22
C GLU A 104 -16.21 -12.91 -21.61
N SER A 105 -15.67 -14.03 -21.11
CA SER A 105 -14.27 -14.40 -21.33
C SER A 105 -14.03 -14.99 -22.72
N THR A 106 -12.87 -14.68 -23.30
CA THR A 106 -12.40 -15.29 -24.55
C THR A 106 -11.04 -15.97 -24.34
N LEU A 107 -10.69 -16.92 -25.21
CA LEU A 107 -9.36 -17.55 -25.16
C LEU A 107 -8.24 -16.52 -25.40
N GLU A 108 -8.48 -15.53 -26.26
CA GLU A 108 -7.54 -14.43 -26.52
C GLU A 108 -7.29 -13.59 -25.26
N GLU A 109 -8.36 -13.23 -24.52
CA GLU A 109 -8.24 -12.50 -23.26
C GLU A 109 -7.44 -13.28 -22.21
N VAL A 110 -7.63 -14.60 -22.12
CA VAL A 110 -6.84 -15.47 -21.23
C VAL A 110 -5.38 -15.51 -21.65
N VAL A 111 -5.10 -15.70 -22.94
CA VAL A 111 -3.72 -15.74 -23.46
C VAL A 111 -3.02 -14.41 -23.18
N ASP A 112 -3.68 -13.28 -23.43
CA ASP A 112 -3.15 -11.95 -23.17
C ASP A 112 -2.86 -11.73 -21.66
N ALA A 113 -3.80 -12.12 -20.79
CA ALA A 113 -3.64 -12.00 -19.33
C ALA A 113 -2.47 -12.85 -18.79
N VAL A 114 -2.18 -13.98 -19.42
CA VAL A 114 -1.14 -14.92 -18.99
C VAL A 114 0.19 -14.68 -19.73
N ARG A 115 0.20 -13.94 -20.85
CA ARG A 115 1.35 -13.78 -21.74
C ARG A 115 2.63 -13.36 -21.03
N VAL A 116 2.54 -12.46 -20.04
CA VAL A 116 3.71 -12.01 -19.27
C VAL A 116 4.40 -13.15 -18.51
N HIS A 117 3.66 -14.20 -18.14
CA HIS A 117 4.18 -15.38 -17.46
C HIS A 117 4.70 -16.46 -18.43
N LEU A 118 4.47 -16.29 -19.74
CA LEU A 118 4.94 -17.19 -20.79
C LEU A 118 6.29 -16.76 -21.38
N ARG A 119 6.71 -15.51 -21.15
CA ARG A 119 7.97 -14.94 -21.65
C ARG A 119 9.14 -15.24 -20.71
N GLY A 120 10.30 -15.59 -21.26
CA GLY A 120 11.60 -15.53 -20.55
C GLY A 120 12.16 -16.88 -20.05
N GLY A 121 13.46 -16.89 -19.77
CA GLY A 121 14.17 -18.00 -19.09
C GLY A 121 14.12 -17.90 -17.56
N ASP A 122 14.81 -18.81 -16.87
CA ASP A 122 14.86 -18.92 -15.39
C ASP A 122 15.00 -17.58 -14.66
N ASP A 123 15.86 -16.72 -15.19
CA ASP A 123 16.12 -15.41 -14.61
C ASP A 123 14.98 -14.43 -14.88
N GLU A 124 14.46 -14.25 -16.08
CA GLU A 124 13.52 -13.15 -16.39
C GLU A 124 12.12 -13.33 -15.78
N VAL A 125 11.69 -14.57 -15.55
CA VAL A 125 10.37 -14.92 -15.00
C VAL A 125 10.33 -14.74 -13.47
N VAL A 126 11.49 -14.80 -12.80
CA VAL A 126 11.63 -14.66 -11.35
C VAL A 126 12.35 -13.37 -10.99
N ALA A 127 13.42 -12.97 -11.68
CA ALA A 127 14.28 -11.81 -11.47
C ALA A 127 14.41 -10.91 -12.72
N GLY A 128 13.84 -9.71 -12.65
CA GLY A 128 13.87 -8.75 -13.77
C GLY A 128 12.51 -8.14 -14.10
N ARG A 129 11.48 -8.39 -13.30
CA ARG A 129 10.18 -7.71 -13.42
C ARG A 129 10.19 -6.31 -12.82
N PHE A 130 11.16 -5.99 -11.96
CA PHE A 130 11.34 -4.67 -11.36
C PHE A 130 12.48 -3.91 -12.01
N ALA A 131 12.34 -2.58 -12.06
CA ALA A 131 13.38 -1.63 -12.46
C ALA A 131 13.53 -0.55 -11.40
N SER A 132 14.73 0.04 -11.32
CA SER A 132 14.95 1.31 -10.62
C SER A 132 14.44 2.46 -11.49
N THR A 133 13.74 3.42 -10.89
CA THR A 133 13.28 4.64 -11.56
C THR A 133 14.43 5.52 -12.09
N ARG A 134 15.67 5.29 -11.67
CA ARG A 134 16.86 6.04 -12.11
C ARG A 134 17.81 5.24 -12.99
N GLY A 135 17.44 4.00 -13.35
CA GLY A 135 18.09 3.25 -14.42
C GLY A 135 19.15 2.25 -13.98
N ALA A 136 19.30 1.99 -12.67
CA ALA A 136 20.17 0.91 -12.21
C ALA A 136 19.81 -0.44 -12.86
N SER A 137 20.85 -1.15 -13.29
CA SER A 137 20.73 -2.37 -14.08
C SER A 137 20.66 -3.65 -13.24
N GLU A 138 20.47 -3.54 -11.91
CA GLU A 138 20.30 -4.74 -11.08
C GLU A 138 19.09 -5.56 -11.51
N ARG A 139 19.27 -6.88 -11.49
CA ARG A 139 18.16 -7.82 -11.63
C ARG A 139 17.48 -7.94 -10.27
N SER A 140 16.27 -7.41 -10.17
CA SER A 140 15.49 -7.45 -8.94
C SER A 140 14.16 -8.20 -9.15
N ASN A 141 13.77 -8.94 -8.12
CA ASN A 141 12.48 -9.60 -7.97
C ASN A 141 11.71 -9.04 -6.78
N PHE A 142 10.42 -9.37 -6.64
CA PHE A 142 9.58 -8.84 -5.58
C PHE A 142 10.17 -9.07 -4.18
N LEU A 143 10.69 -10.27 -3.86
CA LEU A 143 11.32 -10.53 -2.56
C LEU A 143 12.56 -9.64 -2.31
N SER A 144 13.45 -9.49 -3.29
CA SER A 144 14.62 -8.62 -3.19
C SER A 144 14.23 -7.14 -3.05
N VAL A 145 13.21 -6.68 -3.79
CA VAL A 145 12.69 -5.32 -3.68
C VAL A 145 12.11 -5.04 -2.30
N LEU A 146 11.43 -6.03 -1.70
CA LEU A 146 10.91 -5.92 -0.34
C LEU A 146 12.04 -5.78 0.68
N ARG A 147 13.13 -6.52 0.51
CA ARG A 147 14.30 -6.49 1.40
C ARG A 147 15.13 -5.23 1.24
N ASP A 148 15.49 -4.89 0.00
CA ASP A 148 16.46 -3.83 -0.33
C ASP A 148 15.83 -2.44 -0.23
N GLY A 149 14.53 -2.31 -0.58
CA GLY A 149 13.75 -1.08 -0.48
C GLY A 149 14.08 0.00 -1.52
N LEU A 150 15.36 0.23 -1.81
CA LEU A 150 15.89 1.18 -2.80
C LEU A 150 16.80 0.47 -3.81
N GLY A 151 16.86 1.01 -5.03
CA GLY A 151 17.86 0.63 -6.01
C GLY A 151 19.25 1.13 -5.63
N LYS A 152 20.30 0.55 -6.22
CA LYS A 152 21.70 0.89 -5.90
C LYS A 152 22.08 2.33 -6.28
N ASP A 153 21.36 2.92 -7.22
CA ASP A 153 21.46 4.32 -7.64
C ASP A 153 20.61 5.28 -6.78
N GLY A 154 20.00 4.77 -5.71
CA GLY A 154 19.07 5.52 -4.86
C GLY A 154 17.67 5.71 -5.45
N GLY A 155 17.40 5.12 -6.63
CA GLY A 155 16.08 5.13 -7.25
C GLY A 155 15.08 4.22 -6.56
N LEU A 156 13.80 4.43 -6.85
CA LEU A 156 12.70 3.63 -6.32
C LEU A 156 12.40 2.44 -7.24
N TYR A 157 12.13 1.26 -6.66
CA TYR A 157 11.69 0.12 -7.46
C TYR A 157 10.24 0.27 -7.94
N ILE A 158 9.99 -0.16 -9.17
CA ILE A 158 8.67 -0.24 -9.82
C ILE A 158 8.62 -1.42 -10.80
N PRO A 159 7.47 -2.07 -11.05
CA PRO A 159 7.35 -3.05 -12.12
C PRO A 159 7.67 -2.41 -13.47
N LYS A 160 8.44 -3.10 -14.32
CA LYS A 160 8.79 -2.66 -15.68
C LYS A 160 7.55 -2.48 -16.55
N GLU A 161 6.58 -3.37 -16.37
CA GLU A 161 5.28 -3.32 -17.04
C GLU A 161 4.20 -3.43 -15.96
N LEU A 162 3.28 -2.45 -15.93
CA LEU A 162 2.09 -2.55 -15.09
C LEU A 162 1.03 -3.38 -15.84
N PRO A 163 0.52 -4.47 -15.24
CA PRO A 163 -0.50 -5.29 -15.88
C PRO A 163 -1.83 -4.55 -15.92
N THR A 164 -2.63 -4.79 -16.96
CA THR A 164 -4.04 -4.37 -16.99
C THR A 164 -4.91 -5.55 -16.61
N LEU A 165 -5.84 -5.35 -15.68
CA LEU A 165 -6.85 -6.35 -15.35
C LEU A 165 -7.88 -6.36 -16.49
N PRO A 166 -8.09 -7.49 -17.20
CA PRO A 166 -9.03 -7.54 -18.31
C PRO A 166 -10.44 -7.13 -17.90
N ARG A 167 -11.23 -6.60 -18.85
CA ARG A 167 -12.57 -6.08 -18.55
C ARG A 167 -13.48 -7.15 -17.92
N SER A 168 -13.40 -8.40 -18.38
CA SER A 168 -14.18 -9.50 -17.80
C SER A 168 -13.78 -9.77 -16.34
N GLN A 169 -12.47 -9.74 -16.04
CA GLN A 169 -11.93 -9.93 -14.69
C GLN A 169 -12.31 -8.78 -13.75
N LEU A 170 -12.18 -7.53 -14.20
CA LEU A 170 -12.59 -6.36 -13.42
C LEU A 170 -14.10 -6.39 -13.15
N ARG A 171 -14.90 -6.75 -14.15
CA ARG A 171 -16.35 -6.90 -13.98
C ARG A 171 -16.70 -7.98 -12.97
N HIS A 172 -16.04 -9.14 -13.04
CA HIS A 172 -16.21 -10.21 -12.06
C HIS A 172 -15.85 -9.72 -10.65
N PHE A 173 -14.66 -9.13 -10.48
CA PHE A 173 -14.22 -8.55 -9.22
C PHE A 173 -15.27 -7.61 -8.61
N CYS A 174 -15.81 -6.70 -9.42
CA CYS A 174 -16.78 -5.72 -8.97
C CYS A 174 -18.17 -6.30 -8.68
N LYS A 175 -18.65 -7.27 -9.49
CA LYS A 175 -20.01 -7.82 -9.34
C LYS A 175 -20.11 -8.97 -8.34
N SER A 176 -19.01 -9.64 -8.02
CA SER A 176 -18.97 -10.76 -7.08
C SER A 176 -19.24 -10.29 -5.64
N ARG A 177 -20.47 -10.48 -5.15
CA ARG A 177 -20.91 -10.04 -3.81
C ARG A 177 -20.27 -10.82 -2.66
N HIS A 178 -19.90 -12.08 -2.90
CA HIS A 178 -19.29 -12.96 -1.90
C HIS A 178 -17.77 -12.81 -1.78
N LEU A 179 -17.14 -12.01 -2.66
CA LEU A 179 -15.71 -11.77 -2.61
C LEU A 179 -15.35 -11.03 -1.31
N SER A 180 -14.49 -11.62 -0.49
CA SER A 180 -13.95 -10.98 0.71
C SER A 180 -12.88 -9.94 0.34
N TYR A 181 -12.55 -9.02 1.25
CA TYR A 181 -11.44 -8.08 1.02
C TYR A 181 -10.12 -8.82 0.83
N ILE A 182 -9.90 -9.93 1.55
CA ILE A 182 -8.70 -10.76 1.45
C ILE A 182 -8.58 -11.39 0.07
N ASP A 183 -9.67 -11.95 -0.47
CA ASP A 183 -9.67 -12.53 -1.82
C ASP A 183 -9.50 -11.44 -2.89
N GLY A 184 -10.12 -10.28 -2.69
CA GLY A 184 -9.90 -9.12 -3.56
C GLY A 184 -8.45 -8.63 -3.55
N ALA A 185 -7.83 -8.57 -2.36
CA ALA A 185 -6.42 -8.24 -2.20
C ALA A 185 -5.53 -9.27 -2.88
N GLN A 186 -5.84 -10.58 -2.77
CA GLN A 186 -5.12 -11.63 -3.48
C GLN A 186 -5.16 -11.40 -4.99
N ILE A 187 -6.35 -11.18 -5.57
CA ILE A 187 -6.52 -10.97 -7.01
C ILE A 187 -5.70 -9.77 -7.50
N VAL A 188 -5.73 -8.64 -6.79
CA VAL A 188 -5.04 -7.41 -7.21
C VAL A 188 -3.53 -7.50 -6.99
N ILE A 189 -3.09 -8.00 -5.84
CA ILE A 189 -1.67 -8.04 -5.48
C ILE A 189 -0.91 -9.07 -6.32
N GLU A 190 -1.51 -10.22 -6.67
CA GLU A 190 -0.90 -11.20 -7.59
C GLU A 190 -0.42 -10.56 -8.91
N GLN A 191 -1.12 -9.53 -9.38
CA GLN A 191 -0.73 -8.83 -10.60
C GLN A 191 0.54 -7.98 -10.39
N LEU A 192 0.75 -7.45 -9.19
CA LEU A 192 1.79 -6.48 -8.85
C LEU A 192 3.09 -7.11 -8.29
N ILE A 193 3.16 -8.44 -8.25
CA ILE A 193 4.31 -9.23 -7.77
C ILE A 193 4.78 -10.19 -8.85
N ASP A 194 6.02 -10.68 -8.78
CA ASP A 194 6.51 -11.75 -9.66
C ASP A 194 6.49 -13.12 -8.95
N ARG A 195 6.97 -14.16 -9.65
CA ARG A 195 6.96 -15.55 -9.14
C ARG A 195 7.89 -15.79 -7.96
N SER A 196 8.69 -14.82 -7.52
CA SER A 196 9.43 -14.93 -6.26
C SER A 196 8.49 -15.01 -5.04
N MET A 197 7.27 -14.48 -5.14
CA MET A 197 6.21 -14.66 -4.16
C MET A 197 5.05 -15.42 -4.80
N THR A 198 4.88 -16.70 -4.45
CA THR A 198 3.78 -17.50 -5.00
C THR A 198 2.43 -17.12 -4.37
N PRO A 199 1.30 -17.31 -5.09
CA PRO A 199 -0.04 -17.16 -4.52
C PRO A 199 -0.25 -17.93 -3.21
N ALA A 200 0.31 -19.14 -3.09
CA ALA A 200 0.24 -19.96 -1.88
C ALA A 200 1.03 -19.39 -0.70
N MET A 201 2.12 -18.66 -0.96
CA MET A 201 2.87 -17.92 0.06
C MET A 201 2.14 -16.64 0.45
N LEU A 202 1.57 -15.92 -0.52
CA LEU A 202 0.87 -14.64 -0.31
C LEU A 202 -0.39 -14.79 0.56
N TYR A 203 -1.24 -15.78 0.25
CA TYR A 203 -2.59 -15.86 0.83
C TYR A 203 -2.60 -15.93 2.37
N PRO A 204 -1.75 -16.75 3.04
CA PRO A 204 -1.63 -16.71 4.50
C PRO A 204 -1.16 -15.37 5.07
N LEU A 205 -0.38 -14.58 4.32
CA LEU A 205 0.06 -13.24 4.75
C LEU A 205 -1.13 -12.27 4.77
N LEU A 206 -1.98 -12.33 3.74
CA LEU A 206 -3.19 -11.51 3.63
C LEU A 206 -4.19 -11.83 4.74
N LEU A 207 -4.41 -13.12 5.03
CA LEU A 207 -5.28 -13.56 6.13
C LEU A 207 -4.87 -12.91 7.47
N ARG A 208 -3.57 -12.88 7.78
CA ARG A 208 -3.06 -12.26 9.01
C ARG A 208 -3.07 -10.72 8.97
N ALA A 209 -2.82 -10.13 7.81
CA ALA A 209 -2.77 -8.68 7.66
C ALA A 209 -4.15 -8.04 7.84
N TYR A 210 -5.17 -8.71 7.30
CA TYR A 210 -6.56 -8.22 7.22
C TYR A 210 -7.53 -9.02 8.08
N ASP A 211 -7.02 -9.66 9.14
CA ASP A 211 -7.81 -10.39 10.11
C ASP A 211 -8.81 -9.47 10.82
N GLN A 212 -10.08 -9.86 10.89
CA GLN A 212 -11.17 -9.00 11.39
C GLN A 212 -10.93 -8.48 12.82
N ASP A 213 -10.29 -9.27 13.69
CA ASP A 213 -10.01 -8.89 15.08
C ASP A 213 -9.02 -7.71 15.15
N ARG A 214 -8.19 -7.55 14.12
CA ARG A 214 -7.24 -6.42 14.00
C ARG A 214 -7.84 -5.18 13.35
N TRP A 215 -9.01 -5.32 12.73
CA TRP A 215 -9.71 -4.26 12.00
C TRP A 215 -11.02 -3.87 12.68
N SER A 216 -10.96 -3.71 14.01
CA SER A 216 -12.08 -3.27 14.85
C SER A 216 -13.34 -4.17 14.77
N GLY A 217 -13.14 -5.46 14.48
CA GLY A 217 -14.24 -6.42 14.31
C GLY A 217 -15.09 -6.19 13.06
N LYS A 218 -14.62 -5.36 12.11
CA LYS A 218 -15.32 -5.05 10.87
C LYS A 218 -15.08 -6.17 9.85
N GLN A 219 -16.16 -6.66 9.24
CA GLN A 219 -16.07 -7.59 8.11
C GLN A 219 -15.60 -6.90 6.83
N ASP A 220 -16.06 -5.66 6.60
CA ASP A 220 -15.56 -4.81 5.53
C ASP A 220 -14.36 -4.00 6.05
N VAL A 221 -13.17 -4.39 5.61
CA VAL A 221 -11.89 -3.79 5.99
C VAL A 221 -11.76 -2.35 5.47
N CYS A 222 -12.43 -2.04 4.36
CA CYS A 222 -12.36 -0.75 3.68
C CYS A 222 -13.77 -0.24 3.32
N PRO A 223 -14.60 0.11 4.31
CA PRO A 223 -15.96 0.53 4.03
C PRO A 223 -16.00 1.85 3.28
N VAL A 224 -16.89 1.93 2.30
CA VAL A 224 -17.23 3.16 1.58
C VAL A 224 -18.62 3.58 2.01
N THR A 225 -18.72 4.77 2.59
CA THR A 225 -19.97 5.30 3.17
C THR A 225 -20.31 6.66 2.56
N PRO A 226 -21.58 7.10 2.53
CA PRO A 226 -21.89 8.45 2.08
C PRO A 226 -21.29 9.50 3.03
N LEU A 227 -20.92 10.67 2.49
CA LEU A 227 -20.27 11.76 3.26
C LEU A 227 -21.02 12.10 4.55
N TYR A 228 -22.34 12.28 4.47
CA TYR A 228 -23.18 12.67 5.62
C TYR A 228 -23.78 11.49 6.39
N GLY A 229 -23.32 10.25 6.18
CA GLY A 229 -23.89 9.06 6.83
C GLY A 229 -25.10 8.48 6.08
N ARG A 230 -25.94 7.68 6.74
CA ARG A 230 -27.09 7.05 6.07
C ARG A 230 -28.21 8.07 5.83
N PRO A 231 -29.05 7.90 4.79
CA PRO A 231 -30.13 8.84 4.48
C PRO A 231 -31.13 9.10 5.62
N ALA A 232 -31.26 8.19 6.58
CA ALA A 232 -32.11 8.37 7.76
C ALA A 232 -31.49 9.28 8.84
N ASP A 233 -30.18 9.49 8.80
CA ASP A 233 -29.40 10.26 9.78
C ASP A 233 -29.17 11.72 9.29
N ALA A 234 -29.35 11.98 8.00
CA ALA A 234 -29.16 13.30 7.38
C ALA A 234 -30.41 14.18 7.58
N GLY A 235 -30.45 14.94 8.68
CA GLY A 235 -31.53 15.88 9.00
C GLY A 235 -31.56 17.16 8.16
N ALA A 236 -30.58 17.39 7.27
CA ALA A 236 -30.47 18.57 6.42
C ALA A 236 -30.43 18.18 4.93
N ALA A 237 -31.00 19.04 4.06
CA ALA A 237 -30.86 18.88 2.62
C ALA A 237 -29.37 18.95 2.25
N ALA A 238 -28.79 17.81 1.84
CA ALA A 238 -27.39 17.75 1.43
C ALA A 238 -27.13 18.77 0.32
N GLU A 239 -26.06 19.56 0.48
CA GLU A 239 -25.65 20.53 -0.53
C GLU A 239 -25.45 19.85 -1.89
N LYS A 240 -25.80 20.52 -2.99
CA LYS A 240 -25.75 19.93 -4.35
C LYS A 240 -24.38 19.36 -4.72
N TRP A 241 -23.29 20.00 -4.26
CA TRP A 241 -21.92 19.52 -4.53
C TRP A 241 -21.64 18.14 -3.93
N ALA A 242 -22.33 17.80 -2.83
CA ALA A 242 -22.17 16.56 -2.09
C ALA A 242 -22.96 15.38 -2.69
N ALA A 243 -23.66 15.59 -3.82
CA ALA A 243 -24.31 14.53 -4.56
C ALA A 243 -23.29 13.45 -4.98
N ASP A 244 -23.62 12.20 -4.66
CA ASP A 244 -22.78 11.02 -4.90
C ASP A 244 -21.33 11.17 -4.40
N VAL A 245 -21.16 11.90 -3.30
CA VAL A 245 -19.89 11.97 -2.57
C VAL A 245 -19.87 10.90 -1.47
N SER A 246 -18.91 10.00 -1.59
CA SER A 246 -18.63 8.95 -0.62
C SER A 246 -17.29 9.15 0.07
N VAL A 247 -17.13 8.52 1.21
CA VAL A 247 -15.91 8.49 2.01
C VAL A 247 -15.45 7.04 2.09
N MET A 248 -14.25 6.78 1.59
CA MET A 248 -13.54 5.52 1.77
C MET A 248 -12.79 5.57 3.11
N GLU A 249 -13.33 4.88 4.11
CA GLU A 249 -12.81 4.92 5.49
C GLU A 249 -11.61 3.98 5.63
N LEU A 250 -10.40 4.55 5.68
CA LEU A 250 -9.15 3.78 5.71
C LEU A 250 -8.56 3.63 7.13
N PHE A 251 -9.36 3.86 8.17
CA PHE A 251 -8.85 4.03 9.53
C PHE A 251 -9.34 2.97 10.52
N HIS A 252 -9.88 1.84 10.07
CA HIS A 252 -10.42 0.80 10.98
C HIS A 252 -9.36 -0.17 11.52
N GLY A 253 -8.12 -0.05 11.04
CA GLY A 253 -6.99 -0.87 11.45
C GLY A 253 -6.44 -0.54 12.84
N PRO A 254 -5.39 -1.26 13.29
CA PRO A 254 -4.90 -1.22 14.67
C PRO A 254 -4.27 0.12 15.09
N THR A 255 -3.98 1.02 14.16
CA THR A 255 -3.40 2.35 14.47
C THR A 255 -4.31 3.51 14.11
N ALA A 256 -5.54 3.20 13.69
CA ALA A 256 -6.58 4.13 13.28
C ALA A 256 -6.17 5.05 12.11
N ALA A 257 -5.39 4.54 11.17
CA ALA A 257 -4.92 5.29 9.99
C ALA A 257 -4.67 4.40 8.77
N PHE A 258 -4.75 4.98 7.57
CA PHE A 258 -4.63 4.27 6.28
C PHE A 258 -3.32 3.51 6.09
N LYS A 259 -2.29 3.88 6.84
CA LYS A 259 -0.98 3.23 6.75
C LYS A 259 -1.04 1.76 7.21
N ASP A 260 -2.08 1.38 7.96
CA ASP A 260 -2.34 0.00 8.36
C ASP A 260 -2.50 -0.95 7.17
N PHE A 261 -3.16 -0.53 6.08
CA PHE A 261 -3.30 -1.37 4.88
C PHE A 261 -1.95 -1.87 4.34
N ALA A 262 -0.95 -0.99 4.35
CA ALA A 262 0.39 -1.35 3.91
C ALA A 262 1.19 -2.04 5.02
N LEU A 263 1.19 -1.48 6.23
CA LEU A 263 2.13 -1.86 7.29
C LEU A 263 1.67 -3.04 8.15
N GLN A 264 0.45 -3.56 7.96
CA GLN A 264 0.08 -4.88 8.49
C GLN A 264 0.50 -6.04 7.58
N LEU A 265 0.80 -5.75 6.31
CA LEU A 265 1.22 -6.75 5.33
C LEU A 265 2.73 -6.70 5.05
N PHE A 266 3.32 -5.51 4.96
CA PHE A 266 4.73 -5.32 4.65
C PHE A 266 5.72 -6.05 5.58
N PRO A 267 5.56 -6.05 6.92
CA PRO A 267 6.43 -6.84 7.80
C PRO A 267 6.39 -8.33 7.51
N GLN A 268 5.23 -8.84 7.09
CA GLN A 268 5.07 -10.24 6.72
C GLN A 268 5.77 -10.54 5.40
N TYR A 269 5.64 -9.66 4.41
CA TYR A 269 6.43 -9.71 3.18
C TYR A 269 7.93 -9.73 3.45
N PHE A 270 8.40 -8.83 4.31
CA PHE A 270 9.80 -8.71 4.68
C PHE A 270 10.31 -9.97 5.37
N ASN A 271 9.54 -10.53 6.31
CA ASN A 271 9.88 -11.78 6.98
C ASN A 271 9.96 -12.96 6.02
N THR A 272 9.06 -13.03 5.02
CA THR A 272 9.12 -14.05 3.97
C THR A 272 10.36 -13.85 3.08
N ALA A 273 10.64 -12.62 2.62
CA ALA A 273 11.82 -12.34 1.79
C ALA A 273 13.13 -12.75 2.48
N THR A 274 13.29 -12.39 3.76
CA THR A 274 14.49 -12.73 4.53
C THR A 274 14.58 -14.21 4.90
N GLU A 275 13.45 -14.90 5.06
CA GLU A 275 13.42 -16.35 5.31
C GLU A 275 13.80 -17.14 4.05
N GLU A 276 13.29 -16.76 2.88
CA GLU A 276 13.63 -17.44 1.63
C GLU A 276 15.10 -17.24 1.24
N GLU A 277 15.64 -16.02 1.39
CA GLU A 277 17.07 -15.77 1.20
C GLU A 277 17.93 -16.62 2.15
N TYR A 278 17.53 -16.70 3.42
CA TYR A 278 18.23 -17.53 4.40
C TYR A 278 18.20 -19.00 4.00
N LYS A 279 17.04 -19.55 3.61
CA LYS A 279 16.93 -20.96 3.18
C LYS A 279 17.82 -21.26 1.99
N GLU A 280 17.86 -20.36 1.00
CA GLU A 280 18.71 -20.51 -0.18
C GLU A 280 20.20 -20.51 0.22
N ALA A 281 20.64 -19.53 1.00
CA ALA A 281 22.02 -19.42 1.46
C ALA A 281 22.43 -20.58 2.38
N HIS A 282 21.55 -21.00 3.29
CA HIS A 282 21.80 -22.11 4.22
C HIS A 282 21.83 -23.47 3.52
N ALA A 283 21.06 -23.65 2.43
CA ALA A 283 21.14 -24.85 1.61
C ALA A 283 22.48 -24.94 0.86
N ALA A 284 23.07 -23.80 0.48
CA ALA A 284 24.39 -23.73 -0.14
C ALA A 284 25.53 -23.88 0.89
N ASP A 285 25.38 -23.32 2.08
CA ASP A 285 26.33 -23.42 3.19
C ASP A 285 25.59 -23.50 4.55
N PRO A 286 25.54 -24.68 5.20
CA PRO A 286 24.88 -24.87 6.50
C PRO A 286 25.47 -24.04 7.65
N ALA A 287 26.64 -23.43 7.48
CA ALA A 287 27.21 -22.51 8.47
C ALA A 287 26.56 -21.12 8.42
N VAL A 288 25.86 -20.77 7.33
CA VAL A 288 25.15 -19.49 7.21
C VAL A 288 24.02 -19.44 8.23
N GLN A 289 24.05 -18.38 9.04
CA GLN A 289 22.99 -18.03 9.98
C GLN A 289 22.05 -17.02 9.36
N ARG A 290 20.81 -16.97 9.86
CA ARG A 290 19.82 -15.98 9.41
C ARG A 290 20.20 -14.59 9.91
N ASP A 291 20.24 -13.64 8.98
CA ASP A 291 20.47 -12.23 9.30
C ASP A 291 19.42 -11.67 10.27
N ARG A 292 19.87 -10.79 11.15
CA ARG A 292 19.02 -9.94 11.98
C ARG A 292 18.81 -8.59 11.29
N TYR A 293 17.71 -7.93 11.63
CA TYR A 293 17.35 -6.64 11.05
C TYR A 293 16.96 -5.61 12.10
N ILE A 294 17.44 -4.37 11.92
CA ILE A 294 16.88 -3.16 12.54
C ILE A 294 16.07 -2.41 11.48
N ILE A 295 14.80 -2.19 11.78
CA ILE A 295 13.89 -1.38 10.99
C ILE A 295 14.03 0.08 11.44
N LEU A 296 14.58 0.92 10.58
CA LEU A 296 14.69 2.35 10.84
C LEU A 296 13.58 3.11 10.08
N ALA A 297 12.82 3.95 10.77
CA ALA A 297 11.78 4.75 10.13
C ALA A 297 11.71 6.19 10.66
N ALA A 298 11.53 7.12 9.73
CA ALA A 298 11.17 8.50 10.03
C ALA A 298 9.66 8.69 9.93
N THR A 299 9.06 9.46 10.83
CA THR A 299 7.61 9.68 10.84
C THR A 299 7.19 11.09 11.23
N SER A 300 6.10 11.57 10.64
CA SER A 300 5.28 12.69 11.11
C SER A 300 4.09 12.22 11.97
N GLY A 301 4.15 11.00 12.52
CA GLY A 301 3.16 10.42 13.43
C GLY A 301 2.77 8.99 13.05
N ASP A 302 1.85 8.83 12.10
CA ASP A 302 1.21 7.53 11.84
C ASP A 302 2.16 6.43 11.34
N THR A 303 3.19 6.77 10.55
CA THR A 303 4.09 5.76 9.96
C THR A 303 4.85 5.02 11.06
N GLY A 304 5.31 5.74 12.09
CA GLY A 304 6.04 5.13 13.21
C GLY A 304 5.16 4.16 13.99
N VAL A 305 3.93 4.58 14.31
CA VAL A 305 2.97 3.73 15.03
C VAL A 305 2.65 2.46 14.24
N ALA A 306 2.36 2.60 12.94
CA ALA A 306 2.04 1.46 12.08
C ALA A 306 3.25 0.54 11.83
N ALA A 307 4.47 1.09 11.76
CA ALA A 307 5.69 0.30 11.67
C ALA A 307 5.93 -0.51 12.95
N ILE A 308 5.80 0.10 14.13
CA ILE A 308 5.88 -0.61 15.43
C ILE A 308 4.82 -1.72 15.50
N SER A 309 3.57 -1.39 15.16
CA SER A 309 2.47 -2.36 15.18
C SER A 309 2.74 -3.56 14.26
N GLY A 310 3.34 -3.34 13.09
CA GLY A 310 3.58 -4.38 12.10
C GLY A 310 4.84 -5.20 12.36
N PHE A 311 5.97 -4.56 12.67
CA PHE A 311 7.27 -5.22 12.82
C PHE A 311 7.54 -5.78 14.21
N VAL A 312 6.78 -5.36 15.22
CA VAL A 312 6.97 -5.83 16.60
C VAL A 312 5.70 -6.46 17.11
N ASN A 313 4.60 -5.73 17.18
CA ASN A 313 3.38 -6.21 17.86
C ASN A 313 2.70 -7.37 17.13
N ALA A 314 2.89 -7.50 15.81
CA ALA A 314 2.37 -8.62 15.02
C ALA A 314 3.29 -9.87 15.04
N GLY A 315 4.22 -9.96 15.99
CA GLY A 315 5.10 -11.12 16.18
C GLY A 315 6.36 -11.12 15.31
N GLY A 316 6.81 -9.95 14.86
CA GLY A 316 8.05 -9.82 14.11
C GLY A 316 9.29 -10.04 14.98
N LYS A 317 10.40 -10.46 14.36
CA LYS A 317 11.69 -10.73 15.03
C LYS A 317 12.71 -9.61 14.84
N THR A 318 12.25 -8.43 14.40
CA THR A 318 13.10 -7.30 14.06
C THR A 318 13.08 -6.27 15.17
N LYS A 319 14.21 -5.59 15.37
CA LYS A 319 14.26 -4.36 16.17
C LYS A 319 13.70 -3.21 15.36
N THR A 320 13.08 -2.23 16.00
CA THR A 320 12.53 -1.04 15.32
C THR A 320 13.00 0.23 16.01
N MET A 321 13.62 1.13 15.25
CA MET A 321 14.01 2.47 15.70
C MET A 321 13.19 3.51 14.93
N ILE A 322 12.47 4.37 15.65
CA ILE A 322 11.62 5.42 15.08
C ILE A 322 12.21 6.79 15.39
N LEU A 323 12.31 7.65 14.37
CA LEU A 323 12.66 9.06 14.49
C LEU A 323 11.44 9.92 14.18
N TYR A 324 11.11 10.86 15.05
CA TYR A 324 10.04 11.84 14.81
C TYR A 324 10.49 13.24 15.26
N PRO A 325 10.04 14.33 14.60
CA PRO A 325 10.33 15.68 15.07
C PRO A 325 9.64 15.91 16.42
N MET A 326 10.39 16.34 17.43
CA MET A 326 9.89 16.45 18.82
C MET A 326 8.57 17.22 18.91
N ASP A 327 8.38 18.25 18.08
CA ASP A 327 7.20 19.13 18.12
C ASP A 327 6.26 18.96 16.91
N GLY A 328 6.48 17.93 16.07
CA GLY A 328 5.77 17.74 14.80
C GLY A 328 4.84 16.53 14.75
N VAL A 329 4.41 15.99 15.89
CA VAL A 329 3.47 14.85 15.98
C VAL A 329 2.38 15.11 17.02
N SER A 330 1.18 14.57 16.80
CA SER A 330 0.06 14.77 17.74
C SER A 330 0.31 14.07 19.09
N PRO A 331 -0.29 14.56 20.20
CA PRO A 331 -0.21 13.91 21.50
C PRO A 331 -0.58 12.42 21.46
N VAL A 332 -1.65 12.10 20.71
CA VAL A 332 -2.17 10.73 20.60
C VAL A 332 -1.15 9.85 19.86
N GLN A 333 -0.61 10.33 18.73
CA GLN A 333 0.40 9.59 17.97
C GLN A 333 1.68 9.37 18.78
N ARG A 334 2.12 10.39 19.54
CA ARG A 334 3.27 10.28 20.44
C ARG A 334 3.03 9.21 21.50
N LEU A 335 1.87 9.24 22.19
CA LEU A 335 1.50 8.24 23.18
C LEU A 335 1.45 6.83 22.59
N GLN A 336 0.91 6.68 21.37
CA GLN A 336 0.91 5.37 20.68
C GLN A 336 2.34 4.84 20.51
N MET A 337 3.30 5.68 20.10
CA MET A 337 4.70 5.24 19.94
C MET A 337 5.35 4.94 21.29
N LEU A 338 5.21 5.82 22.27
CA LEU A 338 5.86 5.70 23.59
C LEU A 338 5.33 4.53 24.43
N THR A 339 4.08 4.13 24.22
CA THR A 339 3.47 2.95 24.87
C THR A 339 4.20 1.66 24.51
N TYR A 340 4.83 1.60 23.33
CA TYR A 340 5.54 0.42 22.83
C TYR A 340 7.07 0.55 22.92
N ASP A 341 7.64 1.66 23.42
CA ASP A 341 9.09 1.79 23.64
C ASP A 341 9.52 0.93 24.84
N ASP A 342 9.91 -0.32 24.55
CA ASP A 342 10.49 -1.23 25.56
C ASP A 342 12.00 -0.98 25.76
N GLY A 343 12.66 -0.29 24.83
CA GLY A 343 14.10 -0.05 24.80
C GLY A 343 14.94 -1.20 24.22
N ALA A 344 14.31 -2.35 23.95
CA ALA A 344 14.95 -3.60 23.56
C ALA A 344 14.55 -4.05 22.15
N SER A 345 13.25 -4.06 21.85
CA SER A 345 12.68 -4.35 20.53
C SER A 345 12.29 -3.06 19.81
N VAL A 346 11.91 -2.01 20.55
CA VAL A 346 11.49 -0.70 20.04
C VAL A 346 12.23 0.40 20.77
N ARG A 347 12.79 1.35 20.00
CA ARG A 347 13.22 2.65 20.52
C ARG A 347 12.62 3.78 19.69
N VAL A 348 12.08 4.78 20.37
CA VAL A 348 11.43 5.94 19.74
C VAL A 348 12.14 7.20 20.19
N TYR A 349 12.73 7.94 19.23
CA TYR A 349 13.47 9.18 19.48
C TYR A 349 12.73 10.38 18.93
N GLY A 350 12.43 11.32 19.82
CA GLY A 350 12.06 12.69 19.46
C GLY A 350 13.32 13.47 19.12
N VAL A 351 13.39 14.00 17.91
CA VAL A 351 14.53 14.78 17.42
C VAL A 351 14.27 16.26 17.72
N ASN A 352 15.10 16.85 18.58
CA ASN A 352 14.95 18.23 19.05
C ASN A 352 15.16 19.23 17.90
N ASN A 353 14.37 20.32 17.89
CA ASN A 353 14.53 21.43 16.93
C ASN A 353 14.60 20.99 15.46
N SER A 354 13.78 20.01 15.08
CA SER A 354 13.81 19.38 13.76
C SER A 354 12.43 19.27 13.12
N ASN A 355 12.40 18.83 11.86
CA ASN A 355 11.17 18.56 11.11
C ASN A 355 11.22 17.17 10.47
N PHE A 356 10.10 16.77 9.87
CA PHE A 356 9.99 15.45 9.23
C PHE A 356 11.04 15.23 8.13
N ASP A 357 11.36 16.26 7.35
CA ASP A 357 12.35 16.19 6.27
C ASP A 357 13.76 15.92 6.80
N PHE A 358 14.13 16.52 7.95
CA PHE A 358 15.38 16.20 8.65
C PHE A 358 15.43 14.72 9.04
N CYS A 359 14.37 14.22 9.70
CA CYS A 359 14.31 12.82 10.12
C CYS A 359 14.42 11.88 8.91
N GLN A 360 13.70 12.18 7.82
CA GLN A 360 13.72 11.38 6.60
C GLN A 360 15.09 11.40 5.90
N ARG A 361 15.74 12.57 5.81
CA ARG A 361 17.10 12.67 5.28
C ARG A 361 18.09 11.89 6.14
N THR A 362 17.98 11.99 7.45
CA THR A 362 18.85 11.25 8.39
C THR A 362 18.76 9.75 8.15
N VAL A 363 17.54 9.19 8.03
CA VAL A 363 17.36 7.78 7.67
C VAL A 363 18.12 7.46 6.38
N LYS A 364 17.92 8.23 5.30
CA LYS A 364 18.64 8.00 4.03
C LYS A 364 20.17 8.06 4.17
N THR A 365 20.69 9.04 4.91
CA THR A 365 22.12 9.18 5.18
C THR A 365 22.68 7.97 5.90
N VAL A 366 21.99 7.49 6.95
CA VAL A 366 22.36 6.28 7.70
C VAL A 366 22.38 5.04 6.79
N PHE A 367 21.40 4.90 5.89
CA PHE A 367 21.37 3.80 4.92
C PHE A 367 22.52 3.84 3.91
N SER A 368 23.05 5.01 3.60
CA SER A 368 24.16 5.19 2.65
C SER A 368 25.55 5.14 3.30
N ASP A 369 25.63 5.01 4.63
CA ASP A 369 26.90 4.90 5.34
C ASP A 369 27.49 3.49 5.17
N ALA A 370 28.44 3.36 4.25
CA ALA A 370 29.12 2.10 3.97
C ALA A 370 29.97 1.60 5.14
N THR A 371 30.45 2.48 6.03
CA THR A 371 31.24 2.06 7.20
C THR A 371 30.33 1.43 8.23
N LEU A 372 29.26 2.13 8.62
CA LEU A 372 28.25 1.60 9.53
C LEU A 372 27.66 0.28 9.00
N CYS A 373 27.28 0.23 7.73
CA CYS A 373 26.77 -1.00 7.13
C CYS A 373 27.76 -2.18 7.23
N ARG A 374 29.06 -1.94 7.04
CA ARG A 374 30.08 -3.00 7.22
C ARG A 374 30.22 -3.43 8.67
N GLU A 375 30.17 -2.50 9.61
CA GLU A 375 30.26 -2.80 11.04
C GLU A 375 29.07 -3.62 11.51
N LEU A 376 27.85 -3.26 11.12
CA LEU A 376 26.64 -4.03 11.44
C LEU A 376 26.67 -5.44 10.83
N LEU A 377 27.16 -5.58 9.59
CA LEU A 377 27.34 -6.88 8.94
C LEU A 377 28.36 -7.79 9.64
N ALA A 378 29.29 -7.23 10.41
CA ALA A 378 30.33 -7.99 11.12
C ALA A 378 29.84 -8.64 12.44
N HIS A 379 28.60 -8.39 12.86
CA HIS A 379 28.00 -9.08 14.01
C HIS A 379 27.79 -10.58 13.73
N ASP A 380 27.70 -11.39 14.79
CA ASP A 380 27.33 -12.81 14.71
C ASP A 380 26.06 -13.09 15.56
N PRO A 381 24.89 -13.36 14.95
CA PRO A 381 24.64 -13.35 13.50
C PRO A 381 24.66 -11.94 12.90
N PRO A 382 24.90 -11.80 11.57
CA PRO A 382 24.99 -10.52 10.88
C PRO A 382 23.76 -9.65 11.10
N LEU A 383 23.96 -8.33 11.19
CA LEU A 383 22.90 -7.35 11.39
C LEU A 383 22.81 -6.41 10.18
N LYS A 384 21.60 -6.20 9.67
CA LYS A 384 21.32 -5.34 8.53
C LYS A 384 20.29 -4.27 8.89
N LEU A 385 20.35 -3.13 8.21
CA LEU A 385 19.32 -2.10 8.28
C LEU A 385 18.26 -2.35 7.21
N SER A 386 17.00 -2.06 7.53
CA SER A 386 15.89 -2.01 6.56
C SER A 386 14.93 -0.88 6.90
N SER A 387 14.21 -0.33 5.92
CA SER A 387 13.33 0.82 6.13
C SER A 387 11.85 0.44 6.01
N ALA A 388 11.04 0.98 6.92
CA ALA A 388 9.58 0.91 6.82
C ALA A 388 8.96 2.13 6.09
N ASN A 389 9.76 3.03 5.49
CA ASN A 389 9.27 4.23 4.82
C ASN A 389 8.55 3.93 3.49
N SER A 390 7.77 4.89 2.97
CA SER A 390 6.90 4.74 1.78
C SER A 390 7.65 4.62 0.44
N ILE A 391 8.95 4.40 0.51
CA ILE A 391 9.84 4.14 -0.62
C ILE A 391 9.75 2.68 -1.07
N ASN A 392 9.33 1.74 -0.21
CA ASN A 392 9.27 0.33 -0.56
C ASN A 392 8.03 0.00 -1.42
N TRP A 393 8.18 -0.76 -2.50
CA TRP A 393 7.08 -1.18 -3.37
C TRP A 393 6.03 -2.02 -2.63
N GLY A 394 6.45 -2.83 -1.65
CA GLY A 394 5.57 -3.61 -0.79
C GLY A 394 4.62 -2.78 0.08
N ARG A 395 4.87 -1.47 0.24
CA ARG A 395 3.91 -0.55 0.84
C ARG A 395 2.92 0.04 -0.16
N LEU A 396 3.31 0.18 -1.44
CA LEU A 396 2.46 0.75 -2.48
C LEU A 396 1.45 -0.27 -2.99
N ALA A 397 1.88 -1.52 -3.26
CA ALA A 397 1.01 -2.55 -3.84
C ALA A 397 -0.29 -2.79 -3.02
N PRO A 398 -0.27 -2.92 -1.68
CA PRO A 398 -1.50 -3.11 -0.90
C PRO A 398 -2.46 -1.91 -0.96
N GLN A 399 -1.93 -0.71 -1.21
CA GLN A 399 -2.75 0.50 -1.32
C GLN A 399 -3.56 0.54 -2.62
N VAL A 400 -3.14 -0.17 -3.67
CA VAL A 400 -3.89 -0.27 -4.93
C VAL A 400 -5.25 -0.96 -4.70
N VAL A 401 -5.30 -1.91 -3.76
CA VAL A 401 -6.47 -2.75 -3.50
C VAL A 401 -7.70 -1.93 -3.10
N TYR A 402 -7.56 -0.93 -2.22
CA TYR A 402 -8.71 -0.15 -1.78
C TYR A 402 -9.30 0.74 -2.88
N TYR A 403 -8.54 1.09 -3.92
CA TYR A 403 -9.10 1.78 -5.09
C TYR A 403 -9.99 0.85 -5.92
N PHE A 404 -9.54 -0.39 -6.17
CA PHE A 404 -10.40 -1.42 -6.77
C PHE A 404 -11.66 -1.66 -5.91
N TRP A 405 -11.50 -1.73 -4.58
CA TRP A 405 -12.59 -1.92 -3.64
C TRP A 405 -13.59 -0.75 -3.66
N SER A 406 -13.11 0.49 -3.77
CA SER A 406 -13.96 1.69 -3.87
C SER A 406 -14.75 1.72 -5.18
N TYR A 407 -14.14 1.38 -6.31
CA TYR A 407 -14.85 1.28 -7.58
C TYR A 407 -15.90 0.16 -7.54
N ARG A 408 -15.55 -0.99 -6.97
CA ARG A 408 -16.47 -2.10 -6.71
C ARG A 408 -17.69 -1.64 -5.89
N HIS A 409 -17.52 -0.84 -4.85
CA HIS A 409 -18.64 -0.32 -4.08
C HIS A 409 -19.67 0.40 -4.96
N HIS A 410 -19.22 1.29 -5.86
CA HIS A 410 -20.10 2.01 -6.78
C HIS A 410 -20.71 1.12 -7.87
N VAL A 411 -20.02 0.07 -8.32
CA VAL A 411 -20.63 -0.95 -9.19
C VAL A 411 -21.76 -1.71 -8.49
N GLN A 412 -21.65 -1.94 -7.19
CA GLN A 412 -22.65 -2.64 -6.40
C GLN A 412 -23.79 -1.74 -5.93
N HIS A 413 -23.52 -0.44 -5.79
CA HIS A 413 -24.46 0.60 -5.37
C HIS A 413 -24.41 1.77 -6.37
N PRO A 414 -24.79 1.54 -7.63
CA PRO A 414 -24.64 2.54 -8.68
C PRO A 414 -25.58 3.72 -8.43
N PRO A 415 -25.07 4.96 -8.52
CA PRO A 415 -25.94 6.12 -8.61
C PRO A 415 -26.82 6.07 -9.86
N ALA A 416 -27.89 6.87 -9.85
CA ALA A 416 -28.85 6.89 -10.95
C ALA A 416 -28.17 7.25 -12.28
N GLY A 417 -28.29 6.36 -13.27
CA GLY A 417 -27.73 6.55 -14.61
C GLY A 417 -26.23 6.23 -14.74
N TRP A 418 -25.56 5.78 -13.68
CA TRP A 418 -24.17 5.33 -13.70
C TRP A 418 -24.09 3.80 -13.85
N HIS A 419 -23.20 3.31 -14.71
CA HIS A 419 -23.07 1.90 -15.06
C HIS A 419 -21.64 1.40 -14.89
N PHE A 420 -21.46 0.07 -14.83
CA PHE A 420 -20.13 -0.52 -14.89
C PHE A 420 -19.37 -0.07 -16.15
N GLY A 421 -18.15 0.41 -15.96
CA GLY A 421 -17.31 1.03 -17.00
C GLY A 421 -17.34 2.56 -16.96
N ASP A 422 -18.37 3.17 -16.36
CA ASP A 422 -18.39 4.61 -16.13
C ASP A 422 -17.35 4.97 -15.06
N PRO A 423 -16.77 6.18 -15.11
CA PRO A 423 -15.68 6.53 -14.22
C PRO A 423 -16.15 7.04 -12.85
N ILE A 424 -15.24 6.99 -11.88
CA ILE A 424 -15.30 7.73 -10.62
C ILE A 424 -14.21 8.81 -10.58
N ASP A 425 -14.36 9.81 -9.72
CA ASP A 425 -13.29 10.71 -9.30
C ASP A 425 -12.85 10.37 -7.87
N VAL A 426 -11.57 10.57 -7.55
CA VAL A 426 -11.05 10.28 -6.21
C VAL A 426 -10.22 11.43 -5.68
N VAL A 427 -10.55 11.91 -4.48
CA VAL A 427 -9.81 12.97 -3.78
C VAL A 427 -8.99 12.38 -2.65
N VAL A 428 -7.71 12.74 -2.60
CA VAL A 428 -6.75 12.18 -1.66
C VAL A 428 -6.01 13.32 -0.94
N PRO A 429 -6.02 13.37 0.40
CA PRO A 429 -5.12 14.26 1.14
C PRO A 429 -3.68 13.76 0.97
N CYS A 430 -2.83 14.60 0.37
CA CYS A 430 -1.56 14.18 -0.18
C CYS A 430 -0.35 14.69 0.62
N GLY A 431 0.39 13.75 1.21
CA GLY A 431 1.76 13.98 1.72
C GLY A 431 2.80 13.42 0.75
N ASN A 432 3.44 12.30 1.08
CA ASN A 432 4.49 11.65 0.28
C ASN A 432 4.06 11.03 -1.08
N PHE A 433 2.90 11.41 -1.61
CA PHE A 433 2.33 10.99 -2.91
C PHE A 433 2.04 9.49 -3.09
N GLY A 434 2.34 8.63 -2.11
CA GLY A 434 2.19 7.17 -2.24
C GLY A 434 0.74 6.68 -2.36
N ASN A 435 -0.19 7.29 -1.63
CA ASN A 435 -1.62 6.93 -1.64
C ASN A 435 -2.22 7.23 -3.03
N ILE A 436 -2.15 8.49 -3.48
CA ILE A 436 -2.68 8.88 -4.80
C ILE A 436 -1.96 8.20 -5.97
N LEU A 437 -0.66 7.88 -5.83
CA LEU A 437 0.06 7.08 -6.82
C LEU A 437 -0.50 5.66 -6.92
N ALA A 438 -0.91 5.03 -5.81
CA ALA A 438 -1.58 3.74 -5.86
C ALA A 438 -2.93 3.83 -6.60
N GLY A 439 -3.64 4.96 -6.50
CA GLY A 439 -4.82 5.25 -7.31
C GLY A 439 -4.50 5.41 -8.80
N TYR A 440 -3.35 6.02 -9.12
CA TYR A 440 -2.86 6.10 -10.50
C TYR A 440 -2.48 4.74 -11.06
N VAL A 441 -1.82 3.89 -10.25
CA VAL A 441 -1.55 2.50 -10.62
C VAL A 441 -2.86 1.74 -10.84
N ALA A 442 -3.87 1.88 -9.97
CA ALA A 442 -5.19 1.26 -10.19
C ALA A 442 -5.85 1.72 -11.51
N LYS A 443 -5.74 3.00 -11.85
CA LYS A 443 -6.20 3.55 -13.13
C LYS A 443 -5.47 2.90 -14.32
N LEU A 444 -4.13 2.80 -14.25
CA LEU A 444 -3.33 2.14 -15.30
C LEU A 444 -3.62 0.64 -15.40
N MET A 445 -4.02 0.00 -14.29
CA MET A 445 -4.47 -1.39 -14.28
C MET A 445 -5.90 -1.59 -14.82
N GLY A 446 -6.59 -0.52 -15.22
CA GLY A 446 -7.90 -0.60 -15.88
C GLY A 446 -9.10 -0.17 -15.03
N VAL A 447 -8.92 0.26 -13.78
CA VAL A 447 -10.03 0.83 -13.00
C VAL A 447 -10.45 2.16 -13.63
N PRO A 448 -11.75 2.35 -13.97
CA PRO A 448 -12.26 3.61 -14.53
C PRO A 448 -12.22 4.75 -13.51
N ILE A 449 -11.05 5.38 -13.37
CA ILE A 449 -10.87 6.61 -12.58
C ILE A 449 -10.68 7.75 -13.58
N ARG A 450 -11.53 8.79 -13.53
CA ARG A 450 -11.42 9.96 -14.40
C ARG A 450 -10.35 10.92 -13.87
N LYS A 451 -10.59 11.55 -12.73
CA LYS A 451 -9.63 12.43 -12.04
C LYS A 451 -9.15 11.86 -10.70
N LEU A 452 -7.85 11.96 -10.47
CA LEU A 452 -7.20 11.84 -9.18
C LEU A 452 -6.91 13.26 -8.67
N ILE A 453 -7.48 13.61 -7.53
CA ILE A 453 -7.45 14.98 -7.02
C ILE A 453 -6.52 15.06 -5.82
N VAL A 454 -5.46 15.85 -5.96
CA VAL A 454 -4.50 16.18 -4.90
C VAL A 454 -5.13 17.23 -3.98
N ALA A 455 -5.34 16.87 -2.72
CA ALA A 455 -5.72 17.83 -1.69
C ALA A 455 -4.49 18.15 -0.82
N SER A 456 -4.02 19.40 -0.89
CA SER A 456 -2.93 19.92 -0.07
C SER A 456 -3.49 20.84 1.03
N ASN A 457 -2.84 20.86 2.19
CA ASN A 457 -3.00 21.95 3.14
C ASN A 457 -2.14 23.16 2.68
N CYS A 458 -1.77 24.07 3.59
CA CYS A 458 -0.93 25.22 3.23
C CYS A 458 0.48 24.82 2.71
N ASN A 459 0.96 23.61 2.99
CA ASN A 459 2.17 23.03 2.39
C ASN A 459 1.84 22.51 0.97
N ASP A 460 1.88 23.41 0.00
CA ASP A 460 1.18 23.26 -1.28
C ASP A 460 2.08 22.95 -2.50
N VAL A 461 3.27 22.38 -2.28
CA VAL A 461 4.20 22.03 -3.36
C VAL A 461 3.58 21.11 -4.42
N LEU A 462 2.75 20.16 -4.00
CA LEU A 462 2.04 19.24 -4.91
C LEU A 462 0.93 19.93 -5.69
N TYR A 463 0.25 20.89 -5.06
CA TYR A 463 -0.75 21.72 -5.71
C TYR A 463 -0.11 22.57 -6.81
N GLU A 464 1.03 23.22 -6.53
CA GLU A 464 1.78 23.96 -7.53
C GLU A 464 2.27 23.05 -8.66
N PHE A 465 2.85 21.90 -8.32
CA PHE A 465 3.35 20.94 -9.31
C PHE A 465 2.26 20.49 -10.29
N VAL A 466 1.08 20.08 -9.81
CA VAL A 466 -0.03 19.65 -10.68
C VAL A 466 -0.55 20.80 -11.56
N ARG A 467 -0.57 22.04 -11.04
CA ARG A 467 -1.06 23.20 -11.81
C ARG A 467 -0.07 23.71 -12.84
N THR A 468 1.22 23.68 -12.52
CA THR A 468 2.24 24.41 -13.29
C THR A 468 3.19 23.49 -14.04
N GLY A 469 3.38 22.24 -13.60
CA GLY A 469 4.46 21.36 -14.04
C GLY A 469 5.80 21.62 -13.31
N VAL A 470 5.83 22.59 -12.40
CA VAL A 470 7.02 23.02 -11.68
C VAL A 470 6.98 22.49 -10.25
N TYR A 471 8.04 21.80 -9.82
CA TYR A 471 8.23 21.39 -8.45
C TYR A 471 9.31 22.27 -7.82
N ASP A 472 8.92 23.25 -6.99
CA ASP A 472 9.85 24.24 -6.41
C ASP A 472 9.74 24.32 -4.89
N ILE A 473 10.84 24.02 -4.20
CA ILE A 473 10.94 24.13 -2.73
C ILE A 473 11.87 25.26 -2.28
N ARG A 474 12.47 26.04 -3.18
CA ARG A 474 13.52 27.04 -2.85
C ARG A 474 13.03 28.15 -1.94
N THR A 475 11.76 28.54 -2.07
CA THR A 475 11.14 29.65 -1.34
C THR A 475 10.18 29.17 -0.25
N ARG A 476 10.12 27.87 0.00
CA ARG A 476 9.15 27.25 0.91
C ARG A 476 9.77 26.95 2.26
N ALA A 477 9.02 27.26 3.31
CA ALA A 477 9.25 26.77 4.66
C ALA A 477 8.11 25.84 5.04
N LEU A 478 8.44 24.74 5.73
CA LEU A 478 7.44 23.81 6.23
C LEU A 478 6.61 24.50 7.32
N ALA A 479 5.30 24.58 7.11
CA ALA A 479 4.35 25.07 8.11
C ALA A 479 3.76 23.90 8.89
N VAL A 480 3.67 24.04 10.22
CA VAL A 480 2.98 23.08 11.09
C VAL A 480 1.48 23.35 11.01
N THR A 481 0.69 22.30 10.74
CA THR A 481 -0.76 22.40 10.58
C THR A 481 -1.52 21.42 11.47
N ALA A 482 -2.86 21.54 11.51
CA ALA A 482 -3.73 20.53 12.10
C ALA A 482 -3.69 19.17 11.37
N SER A 483 -3.09 19.12 10.18
CA SER A 483 -2.96 17.92 9.35
C SER A 483 -1.49 17.48 9.16
N PRO A 484 -0.74 17.20 10.24
CA PRO A 484 0.73 17.04 10.21
C PRO A 484 1.25 15.90 9.30
N SER A 485 0.45 14.84 9.11
CA SER A 485 0.80 13.74 8.19
C SER A 485 0.92 14.15 6.71
N ILE A 486 0.46 15.35 6.31
CA ILE A 486 0.62 15.91 4.96
C ILE A 486 1.43 17.22 4.93
N ASP A 487 2.07 17.61 6.04
CA ASP A 487 3.05 18.69 6.08
C ASP A 487 4.36 18.20 5.44
N ILE A 488 4.55 18.45 4.15
CA ILE A 488 5.74 18.02 3.40
C ILE A 488 6.28 19.11 2.47
N LEU A 489 7.59 19.08 2.20
CA LEU A 489 8.21 19.81 1.09
C LEU A 489 8.69 18.87 -0.02
N LYS A 490 9.24 17.69 0.33
CA LYS A 490 9.69 16.69 -0.63
C LYS A 490 8.82 15.43 -0.58
N ALA A 491 8.02 15.22 -1.61
CA ALA A 491 7.12 14.07 -1.73
C ALA A 491 7.80 12.88 -2.43
N SER A 492 8.18 11.85 -1.66
CA SER A 492 9.06 10.79 -2.14
C SER A 492 8.56 10.03 -3.37
N ASN A 493 7.24 9.80 -3.50
CA ASN A 493 6.68 8.99 -4.60
C ASN A 493 6.39 9.80 -5.88
N VAL A 494 6.70 11.10 -5.91
CA VAL A 494 6.68 11.86 -7.18
C VAL A 494 7.69 11.27 -8.16
N GLU A 495 8.80 10.71 -7.69
CA GLU A 495 9.79 10.03 -8.53
C GLU A 495 9.19 8.86 -9.34
N ARG A 496 8.42 7.97 -8.70
CA ARG A 496 7.69 6.90 -9.39
C ARG A 496 6.65 7.44 -10.36
N PHE A 497 5.98 8.53 -9.98
CA PHE A 497 5.02 9.19 -10.86
C PHE A 497 5.69 9.74 -12.11
N LEU A 498 6.86 10.39 -11.98
CA LEU A 498 7.64 10.88 -13.12
C LEU A 498 8.01 9.74 -14.07
N TYR A 499 8.47 8.60 -13.53
CA TYR A 499 8.80 7.41 -14.32
C TYR A 499 7.58 6.88 -15.11
N LEU A 500 6.41 6.79 -14.48
CA LEU A 500 5.18 6.39 -15.18
C LEU A 500 4.71 7.44 -16.19
N LEU A 501 4.84 8.72 -15.86
CA LEU A 501 4.42 9.84 -16.71
C LEU A 501 5.31 9.99 -17.96
N SER A 502 6.56 9.54 -17.88
CA SER A 502 7.54 9.58 -18.97
C SER A 502 7.67 8.26 -19.74
N ASP A 503 6.77 7.30 -19.51
CA ASP A 503 6.83 5.96 -20.11
C ASP A 503 8.15 5.21 -19.84
N GLY A 504 8.72 5.41 -18.66
CA GLY A 504 9.92 4.72 -18.20
C GLY A 504 11.26 5.39 -18.54
N ASP A 505 11.26 6.69 -18.86
CA ASP A 505 12.48 7.47 -19.09
C ASP A 505 13.28 7.68 -17.78
N ALA A 506 14.09 6.68 -17.43
CA ALA A 506 14.90 6.69 -16.22
C ALA A 506 15.99 7.79 -16.20
N PRO A 507 16.70 8.10 -17.31
CA PRO A 507 17.62 9.23 -17.35
C PRO A 507 16.97 10.58 -17.02
N MET A 508 15.77 10.85 -17.57
CA MET A 508 15.05 12.10 -17.25
C MET A 508 14.63 12.15 -15.78
N VAL A 509 14.17 11.03 -15.21
CA VAL A 509 13.83 10.95 -13.79
C VAL A 509 15.06 11.20 -12.92
N ALA A 510 16.21 10.62 -13.26
CA ALA A 510 17.46 10.85 -12.54
C ALA A 510 17.86 12.34 -12.56
N ASP A 511 17.79 13.01 -13.72
CA ASP A 511 18.04 14.45 -13.85
C ASP A 511 17.08 15.29 -12.98
N CYS A 512 15.78 15.02 -13.04
CA CYS A 512 14.80 15.73 -12.20
C CYS A 512 15.11 15.58 -10.71
N MET A 513 15.48 14.36 -10.28
CA MET A 513 15.79 14.10 -8.89
C MET A 513 17.13 14.71 -8.44
N GLU A 514 18.12 14.75 -9.32
CA GLU A 514 19.39 15.44 -9.08
C GLU A 514 19.19 16.94 -8.93
N ARG A 515 18.42 17.57 -9.85
CA ARG A 515 18.08 18.99 -9.79
C ARG A 515 17.26 19.34 -8.55
N LEU A 516 16.33 18.47 -8.13
CA LEU A 516 15.61 18.67 -6.87
C LEU A 516 16.55 18.69 -5.66
N GLU A 517 17.58 17.83 -5.66
CA GLU A 517 18.50 17.74 -4.54
C GLU A 517 19.51 18.90 -4.51
N GLN A 518 20.04 19.29 -5.68
CA GLN A 518 21.06 20.33 -5.80
C GLN A 518 20.48 21.75 -5.86
N GLU A 519 19.39 21.93 -6.59
CA GLU A 519 18.80 23.25 -6.88
C GLU A 519 17.50 23.49 -6.10
N GLY A 520 16.90 22.45 -5.50
CA GLY A 520 15.59 22.55 -4.86
C GLY A 520 14.44 22.72 -5.84
N HIS A 521 14.64 22.41 -7.13
CA HIS A 521 13.67 22.69 -8.17
C HIS A 521 13.82 21.79 -9.42
N PHE A 522 12.72 21.39 -10.04
CA PHE A 522 12.69 20.90 -11.42
C PHE A 522 11.37 21.29 -12.12
N GLU A 523 11.37 21.25 -13.45
CA GLU A 523 10.19 21.48 -14.28
C GLU A 523 10.06 20.34 -15.31
N ILE A 524 8.85 19.79 -15.44
CA ILE A 524 8.55 18.77 -16.45
C ILE A 524 8.17 19.42 -17.79
N THR A 525 8.29 18.65 -18.87
CA THR A 525 7.91 19.15 -20.20
C THR A 525 6.42 19.50 -20.29
N ALA A 526 6.07 20.40 -21.22
CA ALA A 526 4.67 20.75 -21.49
C ALA A 526 3.80 19.54 -21.85
N ALA A 527 4.36 18.55 -22.55
CA ALA A 527 3.68 17.30 -22.89
C ALA A 527 3.39 16.44 -21.65
N MET A 528 4.36 16.29 -20.75
CA MET A 528 4.18 15.60 -19.47
C MET A 528 3.15 16.33 -18.60
N LYS A 529 3.20 17.66 -18.54
CA LYS A 529 2.21 18.47 -17.83
C LYS A 529 0.80 18.24 -18.37
N ALA A 530 0.61 18.25 -19.68
CA ALA A 530 -0.70 17.99 -20.30
C ALA A 530 -1.20 16.57 -19.97
N ARG A 531 -0.33 15.55 -20.03
CA ARG A 531 -0.66 14.17 -19.63
C ARG A 531 -1.05 14.07 -18.16
N MET A 532 -0.30 14.72 -17.27
CA MET A 532 -0.61 14.80 -15.85
C MET A 532 -1.98 15.44 -15.64
N GLN A 533 -2.22 16.63 -16.20
CA GLN A 533 -3.47 17.37 -16.04
C GLN A 533 -4.69 16.68 -16.69
N ALA A 534 -4.49 15.77 -17.64
CA ALA A 534 -5.56 14.91 -18.14
C ALA A 534 -6.12 14.00 -17.05
N CYS A 535 -5.27 13.49 -16.15
CA CYS A 535 -5.64 12.54 -15.11
C CYS A 535 -5.70 13.13 -13.70
N PHE A 536 -5.03 14.25 -13.44
CA PHE A 536 -4.92 14.86 -12.13
C PHE A 536 -5.55 16.24 -12.09
N TRP A 537 -6.02 16.61 -10.89
CA TRP A 537 -6.39 17.96 -10.51
C TRP A 537 -5.83 18.25 -9.11
N ALA A 538 -5.75 19.52 -8.69
CA ALA A 538 -5.27 19.84 -7.35
C ALA A 538 -5.97 21.07 -6.76
N GLY A 539 -6.23 21.01 -5.45
CA GLY A 539 -6.71 22.14 -4.66
C GLY A 539 -5.94 22.27 -3.35
N ARG A 540 -6.18 23.39 -2.67
CA ARG A 540 -5.51 23.76 -1.42
C ARG A 540 -6.56 24.18 -0.40
N CYS A 541 -6.37 23.74 0.84
CA CYS A 541 -7.19 24.10 2.00
C CYS A 541 -6.30 24.80 3.04
N ASP A 542 -6.76 25.91 3.62
CA ASP A 542 -6.10 26.51 4.78
C ASP A 542 -6.69 26.01 6.11
N GLU A 543 -6.12 26.44 7.24
CA GLU A 543 -6.56 25.97 8.56
C GLU A 543 -7.99 26.42 8.92
N ALA A 544 -8.41 27.60 8.45
CA ALA A 544 -9.76 28.12 8.72
C ALA A 544 -10.79 27.32 7.92
N ASP A 545 -10.53 27.10 6.64
CA ASP A 545 -11.32 26.26 5.74
C ASP A 545 -11.42 24.82 6.26
N CYS A 546 -10.31 24.28 6.77
CA CYS A 546 -10.27 22.94 7.36
C CYS A 546 -11.19 22.85 8.59
N ALA A 547 -11.09 23.81 9.52
CA ALA A 547 -11.93 23.87 10.71
C ALA A 547 -13.42 24.02 10.37
N GLU A 548 -13.74 24.92 9.42
CA GLU A 548 -15.10 25.11 8.93
C GLU A 548 -15.66 23.83 8.30
N THR A 549 -14.85 23.11 7.52
CA THR A 549 -15.26 21.86 6.87
C THR A 549 -15.58 20.76 7.88
N ILE A 550 -14.76 20.58 8.93
CA ILE A 550 -15.05 19.63 10.01
C ILE A 550 -16.41 19.95 10.64
N LYS A 551 -16.62 21.22 10.99
CA LYS A 551 -17.86 21.67 11.63
C LYS A 551 -19.07 21.48 10.71
N ALA A 552 -18.98 21.91 9.45
CA ALA A 552 -20.07 21.84 8.48
C ALA A 552 -20.52 20.39 8.25
N VAL A 553 -19.58 19.45 8.08
CA VAL A 553 -19.91 18.03 7.90
C VAL A 553 -20.50 17.42 9.17
N TYR A 554 -19.98 17.79 10.33
CA TYR A 554 -20.54 17.34 11.61
C TYR A 554 -21.98 17.83 11.80
N GLU A 555 -22.28 19.09 11.53
CA GLU A 555 -23.62 19.65 11.65
C GLU A 555 -24.57 19.07 10.59
N ALA A 556 -24.15 19.00 9.32
CA ALA A 556 -24.97 18.48 8.22
C ALA A 556 -25.31 16.99 8.35
N SER A 557 -24.44 16.20 9.00
CA SER A 557 -24.68 14.78 9.31
C SER A 557 -25.56 14.56 10.55
N GLY A 558 -26.16 15.60 11.13
CA GLY A 558 -26.92 15.47 12.38
C GLY A 558 -26.02 15.11 13.57
N ARG A 559 -24.74 15.51 13.54
CA ARG A 559 -23.73 15.25 14.58
C ARG A 559 -23.29 13.78 14.69
N THR A 560 -23.33 13.05 13.57
CA THR A 560 -22.96 11.63 13.52
C THR A 560 -21.66 11.36 12.76
N ARG A 561 -21.17 12.32 11.96
CA ARG A 561 -19.91 12.22 11.23
C ARG A 561 -18.89 13.25 11.69
N LEU A 562 -17.81 12.79 12.31
CA LEU A 562 -16.62 13.61 12.58
C LEU A 562 -15.51 13.26 11.60
N LEU A 563 -14.93 14.29 10.99
CA LEU A 563 -13.76 14.15 10.14
C LEU A 563 -12.50 14.45 10.94
N ASP A 564 -11.43 13.73 10.65
CA ASP A 564 -10.09 14.20 10.99
C ASP A 564 -9.69 15.39 10.08
N PRO A 565 -8.69 16.21 10.45
CA PRO A 565 -8.24 17.35 9.65
C PRO A 565 -7.75 17.01 8.22
N HIS A 566 -7.05 15.90 8.01
CA HIS A 566 -6.63 15.43 6.68
C HIS A 566 -7.84 15.11 5.79
N THR A 567 -8.82 14.40 6.34
CA THR A 567 -10.07 14.09 5.64
C THR A 567 -10.85 15.38 5.34
N ALA A 568 -10.87 16.35 6.26
CA ALA A 568 -11.51 17.64 6.04
C ALA A 568 -10.84 18.45 4.91
N VAL A 569 -9.50 18.48 4.84
CA VAL A 569 -8.75 19.05 3.70
C VAL A 569 -9.20 18.42 2.38
N ALA A 570 -9.36 17.10 2.34
CA ALA A 570 -9.82 16.38 1.16
C ALA A 570 -11.28 16.70 0.80
N VAL A 571 -12.17 16.81 1.78
CA VAL A 571 -13.58 17.18 1.57
C VAL A 571 -13.70 18.63 1.05
N PHE A 572 -12.93 19.56 1.61
CA PHE A 572 -12.90 20.94 1.14
C PHE A 572 -12.46 21.03 -0.32
N VAL A 573 -11.37 20.33 -0.67
CA VAL A 573 -10.86 20.28 -2.04
C VAL A 573 -11.83 19.55 -2.98
N ALA A 574 -12.58 18.54 -2.50
CA ALA A 574 -13.64 17.89 -3.26
C ALA A 574 -14.75 18.87 -3.63
N ARG A 575 -15.17 19.72 -2.69
CA ARG A 575 -16.14 20.79 -2.93
C ARG A 575 -15.61 21.77 -3.96
N GLN A 576 -14.37 22.26 -3.80
CA GLN A 576 -13.74 23.15 -4.79
C GLN A 576 -13.75 22.52 -6.19
N PHE A 577 -13.31 21.27 -6.32
CA PHE A 577 -13.27 20.56 -7.59
C PHE A 577 -14.65 20.43 -8.24
N ARG A 578 -15.68 20.08 -7.45
CA ARG A 578 -17.07 20.01 -7.90
C ARG A 578 -17.57 21.37 -8.37
N GLU A 579 -17.26 22.44 -7.65
CA GLU A 579 -17.70 23.80 -7.98
C GLU A 579 -16.93 24.41 -9.18
N THR A 580 -15.68 24.01 -9.43
CA THR A 580 -14.84 24.54 -10.52
C THR A 580 -14.86 23.70 -11.81
N GLU A 581 -14.53 22.41 -11.73
CA GLU A 581 -14.34 21.53 -12.90
C GLU A 581 -15.64 20.86 -13.32
N GLN A 582 -16.54 20.63 -12.37
CA GLN A 582 -17.81 19.96 -12.62
C GLN A 582 -18.96 20.92 -12.51
N LEU A 583 -18.93 21.92 -13.41
CA LEU A 583 -19.99 22.84 -13.74
C LEU A 583 -21.03 23.01 -12.63
N LYS A 584 -20.97 24.16 -11.97
CA LYS A 584 -22.14 24.81 -11.38
C LYS A 584 -23.40 24.53 -12.21
N GLU A 585 -23.34 24.56 -13.54
CA GLU A 585 -24.47 24.19 -14.42
C GLU A 585 -24.89 22.71 -14.44
N VAL A 586 -23.98 21.73 -14.38
CA VAL A 586 -24.32 20.29 -14.40
C VAL A 586 -24.93 19.90 -13.05
N LEU A 587 -24.32 20.36 -11.96
CA LEU A 587 -24.84 20.20 -10.61
C LEU A 587 -26.15 20.98 -10.40
N GLU A 588 -26.29 22.18 -10.97
CA GLU A 588 -27.53 22.98 -10.86
C GLU A 588 -28.68 22.38 -11.66
N ARG A 589 -28.42 21.81 -12.84
CA ARG A 589 -29.40 21.15 -13.71
C ARG A 589 -29.74 19.71 -13.29
N GLY A 590 -29.03 19.16 -12.30
CA GLY A 590 -29.25 17.80 -11.78
C GLY A 590 -28.87 16.70 -12.77
N ALA A 591 -27.91 16.97 -13.66
CA ALA A 591 -27.37 15.95 -14.56
C ALA A 591 -26.40 15.02 -13.81
N PRO A 592 -26.30 13.73 -14.20
CA PRO A 592 -25.39 12.79 -13.54
C PRO A 592 -23.94 13.26 -13.64
N VAL A 593 -23.27 13.32 -12.49
CA VAL A 593 -21.83 13.54 -12.39
C VAL A 593 -21.15 12.24 -11.97
N PRO A 594 -19.88 12.01 -12.32
CA PRO A 594 -19.13 10.86 -11.80
C PRO A 594 -19.19 10.84 -10.26
N PRO A 595 -19.40 9.70 -9.61
CA PRO A 595 -19.28 9.57 -8.17
C PRO A 595 -17.90 10.04 -7.72
N LEU A 596 -17.84 10.72 -6.58
CA LEU A 596 -16.60 11.23 -6.03
C LEU A 596 -16.31 10.52 -4.70
N VAL A 597 -15.15 9.88 -4.63
CA VAL A 597 -14.69 9.18 -3.43
C VAL A 597 -13.64 10.04 -2.72
N VAL A 598 -13.86 10.33 -1.44
CA VAL A 598 -12.86 10.98 -0.57
C VAL A 598 -12.12 9.91 0.21
N ALA A 599 -10.79 9.86 0.12
CA ALA A 599 -9.98 8.98 0.96
C ALA A 599 -9.91 9.55 2.38
N SER A 600 -10.56 8.90 3.35
CA SER A 600 -10.46 9.28 4.75
C SER A 600 -9.32 8.54 5.43
N THR A 601 -8.25 9.28 5.73
CA THR A 601 -6.94 8.69 6.01
C THR A 601 -6.66 8.42 7.48
N ALA A 602 -7.43 8.99 8.40
CA ALA A 602 -7.31 8.77 9.83
C ALA A 602 -8.68 8.81 10.53
N HIS A 603 -8.72 8.33 11.77
CA HIS A 603 -9.88 8.54 12.63
C HIS A 603 -9.74 9.89 13.36
N TRP A 604 -10.86 10.62 13.56
CA TRP A 604 -10.86 11.94 14.22
C TRP A 604 -10.10 11.95 15.56
N ALA A 605 -10.23 10.86 16.32
CA ALA A 605 -9.62 10.70 17.63
C ALA A 605 -8.08 10.70 17.60
N LYS A 606 -7.44 10.60 16.44
CA LYS A 606 -5.98 10.82 16.32
C LYS A 606 -5.59 12.30 16.47
N PHE A 607 -6.53 13.21 16.23
CA PHE A 607 -6.34 14.66 16.23
C PHE A 607 -7.48 15.34 17.01
N PRO A 608 -7.69 14.98 18.29
CA PRO A 608 -8.89 15.39 19.01
C PRO A 608 -8.93 16.90 19.31
N GLU A 609 -7.78 17.55 19.50
CA GLU A 609 -7.73 18.99 19.77
C GLU A 609 -8.20 19.85 18.58
N PRO A 610 -7.64 19.71 17.36
CA PRO A 610 -8.17 20.41 16.19
C PRO A 610 -9.66 20.13 15.93
N VAL A 611 -10.09 18.89 16.17
CA VAL A 611 -11.50 18.48 16.02
C VAL A 611 -12.38 19.20 17.04
N LEU A 612 -11.99 19.25 18.32
CA LEU A 612 -12.73 19.93 19.37
C LEU A 612 -12.85 21.44 19.10
N GLN A 613 -11.76 22.07 18.68
CA GLN A 613 -11.74 23.49 18.34
C GLN A 613 -12.70 23.77 17.19
N ALA A 614 -12.64 22.97 16.12
CA ALA A 614 -13.53 23.10 14.97
C ALA A 614 -15.01 23.00 15.35
N ILE A 615 -15.42 21.98 16.13
CA ILE A 615 -16.82 21.80 16.52
C ILE A 615 -17.32 22.90 17.48
N ARG A 616 -16.43 23.52 18.25
CA ARG A 616 -16.75 24.68 19.11
C ARG A 616 -16.79 25.99 18.33
N GLY A 617 -16.31 26.02 17.09
CA GLY A 617 -16.10 27.25 16.33
C GLY A 617 -14.95 28.10 16.87
N GLU A 618 -13.99 27.47 17.54
CA GLU A 618 -12.76 28.09 18.02
C GLU A 618 -11.68 27.99 16.93
N ARG A 619 -10.70 28.91 16.95
CA ARG A 619 -9.56 28.84 16.05
C ARG A 619 -8.72 27.61 16.39
N MET A 620 -8.21 26.92 15.37
CA MET A 620 -7.26 25.83 15.58
C MET A 620 -5.98 26.38 16.23
N ASP A 621 -5.65 25.86 17.41
CA ASP A 621 -4.43 26.14 18.15
C ASP A 621 -3.77 24.81 18.50
N LEU A 622 -2.51 24.65 18.13
CA LEU A 622 -1.76 23.41 18.34
C LEU A 622 -1.00 23.57 19.65
N SER A 623 -1.59 23.10 20.74
CA SER A 623 -0.93 23.22 22.04
C SER A 623 0.33 22.35 22.11
N GLU A 624 1.35 22.85 22.82
CA GLU A 624 2.52 22.05 23.16
C GLU A 624 2.08 20.84 24.00
N THR A 625 2.48 19.66 23.57
CA THR A 625 2.16 18.43 24.30
C THR A 625 3.10 18.28 25.49
N SER A 626 2.57 18.01 26.67
CA SER A 626 3.40 17.62 27.82
C SER A 626 4.27 16.41 27.48
N ALA A 627 5.57 16.51 27.77
CA ALA A 627 6.50 15.39 27.64
C ALA A 627 6.22 14.27 28.65
N GLU A 628 5.52 14.58 29.74
CA GLU A 628 5.17 13.62 30.78
C GLU A 628 3.97 12.75 30.36
N PRO A 629 4.14 11.42 30.24
CA PRO A 629 3.08 10.53 29.74
C PRO A 629 1.78 10.63 30.55
N THR A 630 1.86 10.75 31.88
CA THR A 630 0.67 10.84 32.73
C THR A 630 -0.17 12.09 32.43
N GLU A 631 0.46 13.23 32.19
CA GLU A 631 -0.28 14.45 31.84
C GLU A 631 -0.80 14.40 30.41
N ALA A 632 -0.01 13.88 29.47
CA ALA A 632 -0.46 13.66 28.10
C ALA A 632 -1.71 12.75 28.03
N ILE A 633 -1.74 11.65 28.79
CA ILE A 633 -2.91 10.76 28.91
C ILE A 633 -4.12 11.53 29.46
N ARG A 634 -3.95 12.32 30.52
CA ARG A 634 -5.04 13.12 31.11
C ARG A 634 -5.60 14.15 30.13
N VAL A 635 -4.73 14.83 29.38
CA VAL A 635 -5.14 15.77 28.33
C VAL A 635 -5.96 15.05 27.25
N VAL A 636 -5.45 13.95 26.71
CA VAL A 636 -6.16 13.20 25.67
C VAL A 636 -7.52 12.69 26.16
N ARG A 637 -7.62 12.15 27.39
CA ARG A 637 -8.90 11.72 27.98
C ARG A 637 -9.90 12.88 28.08
N ARG A 638 -9.47 14.05 28.58
CA ARG A 638 -10.34 15.24 28.65
C ARG A 638 -10.84 15.67 27.26
N LEU A 639 -9.98 15.62 26.24
CA LEU A 639 -10.37 15.95 24.88
C LEU A 639 -11.40 14.95 24.33
N TYR A 640 -11.20 13.64 24.55
CA TYR A 640 -12.18 12.63 24.16
C TYR A 640 -13.51 12.82 24.88
N ASP A 641 -13.51 13.01 26.21
CA ASP A 641 -14.73 13.22 27.00
C ASP A 641 -15.53 14.45 26.53
N ALA A 642 -14.85 15.46 25.97
CA ALA A 642 -15.48 16.66 25.43
C ALA A 642 -16.09 16.48 24.02
N ILE A 643 -15.70 15.44 23.28
CA ILE A 643 -16.12 15.20 21.89
C ILE A 643 -17.10 14.03 21.79
N VAL A 644 -16.84 12.95 22.52
CA VAL A 644 -17.55 11.67 22.38
C VAL A 644 -19.04 11.86 22.62
N THR A 645 -19.81 11.37 21.66
CA THR A 645 -21.26 11.16 21.78
C THR A 645 -21.59 9.69 21.55
N GLU A 646 -22.83 9.29 21.80
CA GLU A 646 -23.32 7.93 21.49
C GLU A 646 -23.05 7.53 20.02
N HIS A 647 -23.08 8.50 19.10
CA HIS A 647 -22.91 8.27 17.66
C HIS A 647 -21.48 8.50 17.14
N THR A 648 -20.57 8.98 17.98
CA THR A 648 -19.18 9.28 17.59
C THR A 648 -18.17 8.68 18.59
N PRO A 649 -18.12 7.34 18.71
CA PRO A 649 -17.22 6.70 19.65
C PRO A 649 -15.75 6.89 19.25
N VAL A 650 -14.86 6.76 20.23
CA VAL A 650 -13.41 6.64 19.99
C VAL A 650 -13.12 5.31 19.31
N HIS A 651 -12.17 5.31 18.37
CA HIS A 651 -11.69 4.08 17.73
C HIS A 651 -11.21 3.06 18.79
N PRO A 652 -11.65 1.78 18.73
CA PRO A 652 -11.32 0.78 19.75
C PRO A 652 -9.83 0.64 20.05
N ALA A 653 -8.98 0.65 19.00
CA ALA A 653 -7.54 0.56 19.17
C ALA A 653 -6.93 1.77 19.91
N LEU A 654 -7.49 2.98 19.74
CA LEU A 654 -7.01 4.17 20.44
C LEU A 654 -7.45 4.17 21.91
N ALA A 655 -8.66 3.69 22.19
CA ALA A 655 -9.14 3.49 23.56
C ALA A 655 -8.28 2.45 24.30
N ALA A 656 -7.99 1.31 23.66
CA ALA A 656 -7.13 0.28 24.21
C ALA A 656 -5.69 0.78 24.46
N MET A 657 -5.14 1.57 23.51
CA MET A 657 -3.82 2.17 23.66
C MET A 657 -3.73 3.09 24.88
N LEU A 658 -4.74 3.92 25.16
CA LEU A 658 -4.72 4.78 26.35
C LEU A 658 -4.67 3.97 27.65
N VAL A 659 -5.39 2.86 27.73
CA VAL A 659 -5.34 1.95 28.89
C VAL A 659 -3.94 1.32 29.03
N GLN A 660 -3.35 0.91 27.91
CA GLN A 660 -1.99 0.35 27.92
C GLN A 660 -0.94 1.41 28.32
N ALA A 661 -1.08 2.63 27.83
CA ALA A 661 -0.18 3.75 28.09
C ALA A 661 -0.06 4.06 29.59
N GLU A 662 -1.12 3.90 30.38
CA GLU A 662 -1.12 4.16 31.83
C GLU A 662 -0.09 3.32 32.60
N THR A 663 0.26 2.14 32.09
CA THR A 663 1.19 1.23 32.76
C THR A 663 2.51 1.08 32.04
N GLN A 664 2.59 1.44 30.75
CA GLN A 664 3.73 1.12 29.89
C GLN A 664 4.40 2.34 29.26
N ALA A 665 3.71 3.47 29.13
CA ALA A 665 4.27 4.63 28.44
C ALA A 665 5.46 5.21 29.23
N LYS A 666 6.60 5.34 28.54
CA LYS A 666 7.81 5.94 29.08
C LYS A 666 7.95 7.39 28.60
N PRO A 667 8.71 8.23 29.32
CA PRO A 667 9.11 9.54 28.81
C PRO A 667 9.82 9.40 27.45
N PRO A 668 9.67 10.39 26.55
CA PRO A 668 10.29 10.34 25.25
C PRO A 668 11.83 10.31 25.37
N ARG A 669 12.47 9.43 24.60
CA ARG A 669 13.91 9.59 24.33
C ARG A 669 14.08 10.79 23.43
N ALA A 670 15.08 11.61 23.72
CA ALA A 670 15.38 12.81 22.94
C ALA A 670 16.80 12.74 22.40
N VAL A 671 17.00 13.26 21.19
CA VAL A 671 18.31 13.39 20.55
C VAL A 671 18.35 14.70 19.78
N ASP A 672 19.50 15.36 19.75
CA ASP A 672 19.66 16.58 18.97
C ASP A 672 19.69 16.27 17.47
N ALA A 673 19.36 17.28 16.65
CA ALA A 673 19.25 17.16 15.19
C ALA A 673 20.62 17.03 14.49
N GLU A 674 21.39 16.02 14.88
CA GLU A 674 22.71 15.72 14.33
C GLU A 674 22.79 14.24 13.94
N VAL A 675 23.11 13.98 12.67
CA VAL A 675 23.20 12.61 12.13
C VAL A 675 24.17 11.72 12.93
N PRO A 676 25.37 12.18 13.33
CA PRO A 676 26.30 11.35 14.11
C PRO A 676 25.75 10.92 15.48
N LEU A 677 24.98 11.77 16.15
CA LEU A 677 24.36 11.42 17.43
C LEU A 677 23.30 10.33 17.26
N ILE A 678 22.49 10.44 16.20
CA ILE A 678 21.48 9.44 15.86
C ILE A 678 22.12 8.11 15.45
N GLN A 679 23.24 8.15 14.73
CA GLN A 679 24.02 6.95 14.39
C GLN A 679 24.53 6.24 15.65
N LYS A 680 25.07 6.99 16.62
CA LYS A 680 25.50 6.43 17.89
C LYS A 680 24.37 5.72 18.64
N GLU A 681 23.19 6.33 18.70
CA GLU A 681 22.01 5.69 19.33
C GLU A 681 21.59 4.39 18.61
N LEU A 682 21.73 4.35 17.29
CA LEU A 682 21.48 3.16 16.47
C LEU A 682 22.51 2.05 16.73
N GLU A 683 23.80 2.38 16.84
CA GLU A 683 24.88 1.44 17.18
C GLU A 683 24.66 0.86 18.59
N GLU A 684 24.33 1.70 19.58
CA GLU A 684 23.99 1.24 20.92
C GLU A 684 22.75 0.33 20.92
N PHE A 685 21.79 0.59 20.03
CA PHE A 685 20.61 -0.27 19.87
C PHE A 685 20.94 -1.59 19.18
N ALA A 686 21.88 -1.60 18.24
CA ALA A 686 22.37 -2.81 17.60
C ALA A 686 23.05 -3.76 18.60
N MET A 687 23.80 -3.21 19.56
CA MET A 687 24.55 -3.95 20.58
C MET A 687 23.69 -4.50 21.73
N ALA A 688 22.63 -3.77 22.12
CA ALA A 688 21.69 -4.17 23.17
C ALA A 688 20.91 -5.45 22.81
#